data_AF-A0A011PRT7-F1
#
_entry.id   AF-A0A011PRT7-F1
#
_cell.length_a   1.000
_cell.length_b   1.000
_cell.length_c   1.000
_cell.angle_alpha   90.00
_cell.angle_beta   90.00
_cell.angle_gamma   90.00
#
_symmetry.space_group_name_H-M   'P 1'
#
loop_
_entity.id
_entity.type
_entity.pdbx_description
1 polymer ?
#
loop_
_entity_poly.entity_id
_entity_poly.type
_entity_poly.pdbx_seq_one_letter_code
_entity_poly.pdbx_strand_id
1 'polypeptide(L)'
;MPTKIFLASSSELLEERKEFEILVNRKNKLWQPQGAFVELIVWEDFLDALSRTRLQDEYNKAIRDCDIFVMLFSTKVGRYTAEEFETAFEQFKATGKPHIFTYFKTAAIDLGSVSQDDLMSLWAFQKKLDDLGHFRTPYRNIGELKFEFNQQLDKLVASGFIVLNSGPGDGPPPDEDSAEANSVIALYLHALATDLAGLKLGEIDASADPARQTPLQLADIYVPLDTTLQIAQETTLAEWLARAASRQRDDVHQQRSGQRETRPVSALEALAAHRQLTLLGKPGSGKSTFGASVLLALAQAWQGHLEELASLGDTWTHGKLLPIRVILRRFAEQLPPGDKPARASELWDFIARDLDAAGYGMSPETMKYVQRIARKRGALILFDGLDECGNRASRERVLAAVDELMGSAGKACRFVLCARPYAWPGGADPAQGVYALADLDDGQIERFIRAWYAALVTRGWRSPGDAERKIDDLLAARQRPDLLPLARNPLLLTLMATLHTNRGRLPDDRADLYEESVELLMLRWNRQIGADKALLDELAIPGLKLSDLREVLEEVAFKVHAGNVGREGTADIGEDRLVRAFCPLLGKDRNKAAVVVEYIEKRAGLLIGQGEKDGERQFTFPHRTFQEFLAASFLAAQGDFAAQCAGLARAAPTHWQVVLPLAARLAKAERGASAADELVGGKSIVDFRKRGRPEEADWTCALLAGTQLQEIGLGAINKSARTQAIAERVAGWLAASLPVHPDDGGAPNRQRAQAGDVLAVLGDLRFDPERFYLPADEMLGFVRIAADSEFRIGTRKADAQRLAKIVGNEVDNDEINDEPTPTPEFLIARYPVTVAQFRAFVEATQYEIGDADALRDAASRPVRWVSWHEAIAYCDWLNDELTSSPLLQDSEPSRLVRQRRWQVALPSELEWEKAARGGLPDAVFSWGNEVDPARANYGDSEIGDTSAVGCFPASDFGLHDMIGNVYEWTRSLWGTDWQKPDFGYPYRFDDGKREALDARNDILRVVRGGSWYDARYVARCASRSGNVPGGRSNGLGFRVVLRSSPEA
;
A
#
# COMPACT_ATOMS: atom_id res chain seq x y z
N MET A 1 36.23 -15.62 47.59
CA MET A 1 36.72 -16.12 46.28
C MET A 1 35.53 -16.60 45.49
N PRO A 2 35.51 -16.47 44.15
CA PRO A 2 34.39 -16.93 43.35
C PRO A 2 34.29 -18.46 43.39
N THR A 3 33.07 -18.99 43.41
CA THR A 3 32.81 -20.43 43.26
C THR A 3 33.01 -20.79 41.79
N LYS A 4 33.96 -21.66 41.47
CA LYS A 4 34.30 -21.98 40.07
C LYS A 4 33.50 -23.18 39.57
N ILE A 5 32.86 -23.03 38.41
CA ILE A 5 32.11 -24.10 37.73
C ILE A 5 32.83 -24.43 36.43
N PHE A 6 33.21 -25.68 36.26
CA PHE A 6 33.71 -26.18 34.97
C PHE A 6 32.59 -26.91 34.23
N LEU A 7 32.28 -26.48 33.00
CA LEU A 7 31.24 -27.07 32.16
C LEU A 7 31.83 -27.91 31.01
N ALA A 8 31.68 -29.22 31.10
CA ALA A 8 32.04 -30.19 30.07
C ALA A 8 30.81 -30.61 29.25
N SER A 9 30.87 -30.56 27.93
CA SER A 9 29.78 -31.04 27.06
C SER A 9 30.27 -31.36 25.65
N SER A 10 29.56 -32.24 24.95
CA SER A 10 29.83 -32.55 23.54
C SER A 10 29.48 -31.36 22.62
N SER A 11 30.12 -31.28 21.44
CA SER A 11 29.92 -30.17 20.49
C SER A 11 28.47 -30.01 20.00
N GLU A 12 27.67 -31.07 20.05
CA GLU A 12 26.24 -31.09 19.66
C GLU A 12 25.32 -30.31 20.62
N LEU A 13 25.82 -29.92 21.80
CA LEU A 13 25.08 -29.24 22.87
C LEU A 13 25.39 -27.74 22.94
N LEU A 14 25.65 -27.10 21.79
CA LEU A 14 26.01 -25.67 21.73
C LEU A 14 24.90 -24.77 22.29
N GLU A 15 23.64 -25.06 21.98
CA GLU A 15 22.49 -24.28 22.47
C GLU A 15 22.31 -24.46 23.99
N GLU A 16 22.44 -25.68 24.50
CA GLU A 16 22.42 -25.96 25.94
C GLU A 16 23.54 -25.21 26.68
N ARG A 17 24.75 -25.15 26.11
CA ARG A 17 25.88 -24.39 26.69
C ARG A 17 25.58 -22.90 26.80
N LYS A 18 25.13 -22.25 25.71
CA LYS A 18 24.78 -20.82 25.72
C LYS A 18 23.72 -20.51 26.76
N GLU A 19 22.70 -21.35 26.84
CA GLU A 19 21.61 -21.19 27.80
C GLU A 19 22.05 -21.43 29.25
N PHE A 20 23.06 -22.27 29.46
CA PHE A 20 23.72 -22.49 30.76
C PHE A 20 24.54 -21.27 31.19
N GLU A 21 25.29 -20.66 30.27
CA GLU A 21 26.03 -19.42 30.51
C GLU A 21 25.10 -18.26 30.89
N ILE A 22 23.98 -18.11 30.16
CA ILE A 22 22.93 -17.14 30.48
C ILE A 22 22.38 -17.37 31.89
N LEU A 23 22.17 -18.64 32.30
CA LEU A 23 21.70 -18.98 33.64
C LEU A 23 22.69 -18.54 34.72
N VAL A 24 23.99 -18.83 34.57
CA VAL A 24 25.02 -18.43 35.55
C VAL A 24 25.14 -16.91 35.63
N ASN A 25 25.13 -16.22 34.48
CA ASN A 25 25.15 -14.76 34.43
C ASN A 25 23.94 -14.13 35.15
N ARG A 26 22.76 -14.73 35.04
CA ARG A 26 21.56 -14.31 35.78
C ARG A 26 21.69 -14.54 37.28
N LYS A 27 22.19 -15.69 37.72
CA LYS A 27 22.44 -15.97 39.14
C LYS A 27 23.50 -15.00 39.72
N ASN A 28 24.56 -14.69 38.98
CA ASN A 28 25.55 -13.69 39.39
C ASN A 28 24.95 -12.30 39.61
N LYS A 29 24.04 -11.84 38.76
CA LYS A 29 23.34 -10.55 38.98
C LYS A 29 22.57 -10.53 40.31
N LEU A 30 22.03 -11.67 40.74
CA LEU A 30 21.29 -11.80 42.00
C LEU A 30 22.21 -11.94 43.22
N TRP A 31 23.32 -12.66 43.06
CA TRP A 31 24.21 -13.05 44.17
C TRP A 31 25.37 -12.09 44.41
N GLN A 32 25.80 -11.34 43.39
CA GLN A 32 26.89 -10.36 43.50
C GLN A 32 26.61 -9.27 44.56
N PRO A 33 25.38 -8.71 44.68
CA PRO A 33 25.04 -7.80 45.79
C PRO A 33 25.08 -8.47 47.17
N GLN A 34 24.92 -9.80 47.23
CA GLN A 34 24.94 -10.61 48.44
C GLN A 34 26.35 -11.18 48.73
N GLY A 35 27.37 -10.70 48.02
CA GLY A 35 28.77 -11.08 48.26
C GLY A 35 29.19 -12.44 47.71
N ALA A 36 28.35 -13.12 46.90
CA ALA A 36 28.70 -14.36 46.23
C ALA A 36 28.80 -14.17 44.71
N PHE A 37 29.75 -14.87 44.09
CA PHE A 37 29.96 -14.84 42.65
C PHE A 37 30.36 -16.23 42.17
N VAL A 38 29.82 -16.63 41.03
CA VAL A 38 30.06 -17.91 40.37
C VAL A 38 30.80 -17.65 39.07
N GLU A 39 31.99 -18.22 38.92
CA GLU A 39 32.77 -18.12 37.69
C GLU A 39 32.50 -19.36 36.84
N LEU A 40 31.98 -19.20 35.63
CA LEU A 40 31.81 -20.29 34.68
C LEU A 40 33.05 -20.40 33.80
N ILE A 41 33.66 -21.58 33.77
CA ILE A 41 34.81 -21.91 32.94
C ILE A 41 34.30 -22.85 31.83
N VAL A 42 34.31 -22.36 30.59
CA VAL A 42 33.96 -23.13 29.39
C VAL A 42 35.24 -23.42 28.61
N TRP A 43 35.32 -24.61 28.03
CA TRP A 43 36.54 -25.07 27.36
C TRP A 43 36.91 -24.26 26.09
N GLU A 44 35.94 -23.56 25.49
CA GLU A 44 36.11 -22.71 24.29
C GLU A 44 36.84 -21.39 24.58
N ASP A 45 36.91 -20.95 25.86
CA ASP A 45 37.60 -19.72 26.27
C ASP A 45 39.13 -19.87 26.34
N PHE A 46 39.65 -21.08 26.14
CA PHE A 46 41.08 -21.36 26.12
C PHE A 46 41.63 -21.08 24.71
N LEU A 47 42.25 -19.91 24.51
CA LEU A 47 42.88 -19.52 23.24
C LEU A 47 44.04 -20.46 22.85
N ASP A 48 43.92 -21.13 21.70
CA ASP A 48 44.96 -21.98 21.07
C ASP A 48 46.34 -21.30 20.95
N ALA A 49 46.38 -19.96 20.96
CA ALA A 49 47.57 -19.17 20.68
C ALA A 49 48.51 -18.92 21.88
N LEU A 50 48.16 -19.32 23.11
CA LEU A 50 48.89 -18.88 24.32
C LEU A 50 49.54 -19.99 25.18
N SER A 51 49.41 -21.28 24.86
CA SER A 51 49.99 -22.33 25.71
C SER A 51 51.33 -22.89 25.17
N ARG A 52 52.39 -22.81 25.99
CA ARG A 52 53.66 -23.54 25.78
C ARG A 52 53.61 -24.98 26.35
N THR A 53 52.49 -25.38 26.93
CA THR A 53 52.19 -26.71 27.48
C THR A 53 51.06 -27.36 26.67
N ARG A 54 50.86 -28.68 26.75
CA ARG A 54 49.75 -29.33 26.02
C ARG A 54 48.42 -28.77 26.56
N LEU A 55 47.47 -28.40 25.68
CA LEU A 55 46.12 -27.93 26.05
C LEU A 55 45.46 -28.80 27.14
N GLN A 56 45.70 -30.12 27.12
CA GLN A 56 45.16 -31.06 28.10
C GLN A 56 45.62 -30.81 29.55
N ASP A 57 46.84 -30.31 29.76
CA ASP A 57 47.36 -30.06 31.12
C ASP A 57 46.67 -28.84 31.75
N GLU A 58 46.29 -27.84 30.95
CA GLU A 58 45.54 -26.67 31.39
C GLU A 58 44.08 -27.02 31.70
N TYR A 59 43.44 -27.88 30.90
CA TYR A 59 42.12 -28.42 31.21
C TYR A 59 42.12 -29.23 32.52
N ASN A 60 43.07 -30.15 32.68
CA ASN A 60 43.19 -30.94 33.91
C ASN A 60 43.45 -30.05 35.13
N LYS A 61 44.19 -28.95 34.96
CA LYS A 61 44.39 -27.95 36.02
C LYS A 61 43.09 -27.21 36.34
N ALA A 62 42.35 -26.73 35.34
CA ALA A 62 41.07 -26.05 35.53
C ALA A 62 40.02 -26.94 36.22
N ILE A 63 39.99 -28.23 35.90
CA ILE A 63 39.12 -29.23 36.54
C ILE A 63 39.53 -29.48 37.99
N ARG A 64 40.83 -29.53 38.29
CA ARG A 64 41.31 -29.70 39.68
C ARG A 64 41.08 -28.45 40.55
N ASP A 65 41.10 -27.27 39.92
CA ASP A 65 40.93 -25.98 40.59
C ASP A 65 39.46 -25.53 40.70
N CYS A 66 38.49 -26.28 40.15
CA CYS A 66 37.07 -25.93 40.22
C CYS A 66 36.38 -26.42 41.50
N ASP A 67 35.28 -25.76 41.88
CA ASP A 67 34.46 -26.12 43.03
C ASP A 67 33.29 -27.02 42.64
N ILE A 68 32.78 -26.85 41.41
CA ILE A 68 31.66 -27.60 40.83
C ILE A 68 32.06 -28.02 39.41
N PHE A 69 31.76 -29.26 39.07
CA PHE A 69 32.02 -29.84 37.75
C PHE A 69 30.71 -30.35 37.17
N VAL A 70 30.32 -29.83 36.00
CA VAL A 70 29.05 -30.13 35.35
C VAL A 70 29.30 -30.79 34.00
N MET A 71 28.60 -31.89 33.72
CA MET A 71 28.67 -32.58 32.44
C MET A 71 27.31 -32.69 31.77
N LEU A 72 27.25 -32.37 30.47
CA LEU A 72 26.05 -32.55 29.65
C LEU A 72 26.29 -33.59 28.54
N PHE A 73 25.34 -34.51 28.38
CA PHE A 73 25.37 -35.59 27.39
C PHE A 73 24.10 -35.59 26.52
N SER A 74 24.24 -35.89 25.23
CA SER A 74 23.11 -36.09 24.29
C SER A 74 23.22 -37.43 23.58
N THR A 75 23.90 -37.53 22.45
CA THR A 75 23.93 -38.78 21.65
C THR A 75 25.23 -39.57 21.78
N LYS A 76 26.29 -38.96 22.34
CA LYS A 76 27.60 -39.59 22.51
C LYS A 76 28.39 -39.04 23.70
N VAL A 77 29.47 -39.73 24.06
CA VAL A 77 30.50 -39.23 24.98
C VAL A 77 31.72 -38.83 24.15
N GLY A 78 32.08 -37.55 24.18
CA GLY A 78 33.27 -37.06 23.45
C GLY A 78 34.55 -37.74 23.95
N ARG A 79 35.54 -37.88 23.06
CA ARG A 79 36.82 -38.55 23.36
C ARG A 79 37.53 -37.97 24.60
N TYR A 80 37.39 -36.67 24.84
CA TYR A 80 38.00 -35.96 25.98
C TYR A 80 37.08 -35.90 27.20
N THR A 81 35.76 -36.00 27.01
CA THR A 81 34.74 -35.84 28.06
C THR A 81 34.80 -36.94 29.13
N ALA A 82 35.19 -38.17 28.76
CA ALA A 82 35.38 -39.25 29.73
C ALA A 82 36.63 -39.04 30.62
N GLU A 83 37.72 -38.49 30.06
CA GLU A 83 38.96 -38.20 30.78
C GLU A 83 38.77 -37.01 31.75
N GLU A 84 37.95 -36.03 31.37
CA GLU A 84 37.56 -34.90 32.23
C GLU A 84 36.80 -35.38 33.46
N PHE A 85 35.84 -36.32 33.29
CA PHE A 85 35.14 -36.94 34.41
C PHE A 85 36.10 -37.70 35.33
N GLU A 86 37.01 -38.51 34.78
CA GLU A 86 37.97 -39.26 35.58
C GLU A 86 38.85 -38.32 36.41
N THR A 87 39.33 -37.24 35.80
CA THR A 87 40.14 -36.23 36.49
C THR A 87 39.35 -35.55 37.61
N ALA A 88 38.11 -35.15 37.36
CA ALA A 88 37.23 -34.55 38.38
C ALA A 88 36.91 -35.55 39.51
N PHE A 89 36.67 -36.80 39.18
CA PHE A 89 36.26 -37.84 40.12
C PHE A 89 37.42 -38.32 41.00
N GLU A 90 38.64 -38.45 40.45
CA GLU A 90 39.84 -38.72 41.24
C GLU A 90 40.14 -37.59 42.21
N GLN A 91 40.03 -36.34 41.75
CA GLN A 91 40.17 -35.17 42.61
C GLN A 91 39.10 -35.14 43.70
N PHE A 92 37.84 -35.40 43.37
CA PHE A 92 36.75 -35.49 44.33
C PHE A 92 37.00 -36.57 45.40
N LYS A 93 37.53 -37.74 45.03
CA LYS A 93 37.93 -38.78 45.99
C LYS A 93 39.06 -38.34 46.91
N ALA A 94 40.01 -37.55 46.40
CA ALA A 94 41.16 -37.08 47.17
C ALA A 94 40.82 -35.91 48.10
N THR A 95 39.95 -34.98 47.68
CA THR A 95 39.76 -33.69 48.36
C THR A 95 38.31 -33.35 48.70
N GLY A 96 37.33 -34.14 48.27
CA GLY A 96 35.89 -33.84 48.43
C GLY A 96 35.38 -32.73 47.50
N LYS A 97 36.18 -32.29 46.53
CA LYS A 97 35.85 -31.29 45.50
C LYS A 97 36.49 -31.69 44.16
N PRO A 98 35.90 -31.32 43.00
CA PRO A 98 34.66 -30.56 42.82
C PRO A 98 33.38 -31.38 43.09
N HIS A 99 32.26 -30.73 43.36
CA HIS A 99 30.94 -31.40 43.33
C HIS A 99 30.58 -31.73 41.88
N ILE A 100 30.30 -32.99 41.60
CA ILE A 100 30.09 -33.49 40.23
C ILE A 100 28.59 -33.64 39.94
N PHE A 101 28.12 -33.03 38.86
CA PHE A 101 26.75 -33.16 38.37
C PHE A 101 26.74 -33.63 36.91
N THR A 102 25.98 -34.68 36.60
CA THR A 102 25.89 -35.26 35.25
C THR A 102 24.45 -35.20 34.73
N TYR A 103 24.27 -34.67 33.52
CA TYR A 103 22.97 -34.46 32.88
C TYR A 103 22.86 -35.18 31.53
N PHE A 104 21.76 -35.89 31.31
CA PHE A 104 21.52 -36.69 30.10
C PHE A 104 20.25 -36.25 29.37
N LYS A 105 20.39 -35.80 28.11
CA LYS A 105 19.27 -35.42 27.26
C LYS A 105 18.48 -36.65 26.83
N THR A 106 17.16 -36.63 27.01
CA THR A 106 16.24 -37.75 26.77
C THR A 106 15.24 -37.49 25.64
N ALA A 107 15.38 -36.39 24.89
CA ALA A 107 14.56 -36.10 23.71
C ALA A 107 14.67 -37.22 22.65
N ALA A 108 13.62 -37.40 21.83
CA ALA A 108 13.58 -38.45 20.82
C ALA A 108 14.77 -38.34 19.85
N ILE A 109 15.70 -39.29 19.97
CA ILE A 109 16.87 -39.39 19.11
C ILE A 109 16.41 -39.96 17.76
N ASP A 110 16.62 -39.21 16.67
CA ASP A 110 16.40 -39.73 15.32
C ASP A 110 17.45 -40.80 15.01
N LEU A 111 17.04 -42.07 15.09
CA LEU A 111 17.86 -43.26 14.88
C LEU A 111 18.51 -43.32 13.49
N GLY A 112 18.09 -42.48 12.53
CA GLY A 112 18.72 -42.36 11.22
C GLY A 112 20.01 -41.54 11.19
N SER A 113 20.30 -40.76 12.24
CA SER A 113 21.39 -39.77 12.26
C SER A 113 22.54 -40.08 13.24
N VAL A 114 22.39 -41.08 14.10
CA VAL A 114 23.35 -41.42 15.17
C VAL A 114 24.04 -42.75 14.87
N SER A 115 25.37 -42.79 14.97
CA SER A 115 26.13 -44.03 14.73
C SER A 115 25.93 -45.03 15.88
N GLN A 116 25.99 -46.33 15.55
CA GLN A 116 25.89 -47.40 16.56
C GLN A 116 27.01 -47.29 17.61
N ASP A 117 28.20 -46.83 17.22
CA ASP A 117 29.36 -46.65 18.09
C ASP A 117 29.14 -45.50 19.10
N ASP A 118 28.49 -44.41 18.69
CA ASP A 118 28.16 -43.27 19.55
C ASP A 118 27.20 -43.66 20.68
N LEU A 119 26.13 -44.40 20.36
CA LEU A 119 25.18 -44.91 21.36
C LEU A 119 25.83 -45.92 22.31
N MET A 120 26.69 -46.81 21.79
CA MET A 120 27.44 -47.75 22.61
C MET A 120 28.40 -47.06 23.57
N SER A 121 29.04 -45.95 23.16
CA SER A 121 29.90 -45.13 24.02
C SER A 121 29.11 -44.49 25.18
N LEU A 122 27.91 -43.96 24.89
CA LEU A 122 27.03 -43.36 25.87
C LEU A 122 26.54 -44.39 26.90
N TRP A 123 26.10 -45.56 26.44
CA TRP A 123 25.66 -46.65 27.33
C TRP A 123 26.80 -47.22 28.18
N ALA A 124 28.01 -47.36 27.62
CA ALA A 124 29.17 -47.82 28.37
C ALA A 124 29.54 -46.85 29.50
N PHE A 125 29.53 -45.54 29.23
CA PHE A 125 29.82 -44.52 30.23
C PHE A 125 28.70 -44.41 31.28
N GLN A 126 27.45 -44.48 30.85
CA GLN A 126 26.31 -44.62 31.75
C GLN A 126 26.55 -45.78 32.72
N LYS A 127 26.77 -47.00 32.23
CA LYS A 127 27.03 -48.17 33.07
C LYS A 127 28.16 -47.94 34.08
N LYS A 128 29.24 -47.27 33.65
CA LYS A 128 30.35 -46.88 34.53
C LYS A 128 29.90 -45.94 35.66
N LEU A 129 29.02 -44.97 35.40
CA LEU A 129 28.47 -44.10 36.44
C LEU A 129 27.64 -44.88 37.47
N ASP A 130 26.87 -45.88 37.03
CA ASP A 130 26.11 -46.75 37.96
C ASP A 130 27.03 -47.60 38.82
N ASP A 131 28.08 -48.18 38.24
CA ASP A 131 29.09 -48.98 38.97
C ASP A 131 29.83 -48.13 40.03
N LEU A 132 29.93 -46.81 39.80
CA LEU A 132 30.50 -45.83 40.74
C LEU A 132 29.48 -45.29 41.75
N GLY A 133 28.20 -45.65 41.64
CA GLY A 133 27.11 -45.13 42.47
C GLY A 133 26.82 -43.64 42.23
N HIS A 134 27.20 -43.08 41.08
CA HIS A 134 26.99 -41.68 40.74
C HIS A 134 25.60 -41.45 40.13
N PHE A 135 24.84 -40.50 40.69
CA PHE A 135 23.49 -40.20 40.22
C PHE A 135 23.51 -39.46 38.89
N ARG A 136 22.65 -39.88 37.96
CA ARG A 136 22.54 -39.31 36.62
C ARG A 136 21.20 -38.56 36.50
N THR A 137 21.23 -37.30 36.12
CA THR A 137 20.00 -36.49 36.02
C THR A 137 19.50 -36.44 34.57
N PRO A 138 18.35 -37.07 34.24
CA PRO A 138 17.77 -36.94 32.91
C PRO A 138 17.12 -35.56 32.72
N TYR A 139 17.14 -35.03 31.49
CA TYR A 139 16.37 -33.84 31.09
C TYR A 139 15.83 -33.99 29.66
N ARG A 140 14.69 -33.39 29.34
CA ARG A 140 14.03 -33.48 28.01
C ARG A 140 14.25 -32.24 27.16
N ASN A 141 14.32 -31.07 27.80
CA ASN A 141 14.51 -29.79 27.15
C ASN A 141 15.37 -28.85 28.03
N ILE A 142 15.78 -27.71 27.46
CA ILE A 142 16.66 -26.74 28.13
C ILE A 142 16.02 -26.17 29.41
N GLY A 143 14.69 -26.01 29.43
CA GLY A 143 13.98 -25.53 30.62
C GLY A 143 14.15 -26.47 31.82
N GLU A 144 14.01 -27.77 31.60
CA GLU A 144 14.21 -28.80 32.63
C GLU A 144 15.67 -28.85 33.12
N LEU A 145 16.65 -28.71 32.20
CA LEU A 145 18.07 -28.61 32.57
C LEU A 145 18.34 -27.43 33.51
N LYS A 146 17.79 -26.25 33.19
CA LYS A 146 17.93 -25.04 34.02
C LYS A 146 17.29 -25.20 35.39
N PHE A 147 16.11 -25.82 35.44
CA PHE A 147 15.38 -26.05 36.67
C PHE A 147 16.14 -26.99 37.61
N GLU A 148 16.59 -28.14 37.11
CA GLU A 148 17.35 -29.12 37.89
C GLU A 148 18.68 -28.56 38.39
N PHE A 149 19.39 -27.79 37.55
CA PHE A 149 20.65 -27.18 37.97
C PHE A 149 20.47 -26.07 39.00
N ASN A 150 19.41 -25.25 38.88
CA ASN A 150 19.09 -24.25 39.91
C ASN A 150 18.81 -24.89 41.27
N GLN A 151 18.08 -26.02 41.31
CA GLN A 151 17.86 -26.74 42.57
C GLN A 151 19.16 -27.22 43.21
N GLN A 152 20.17 -27.63 42.43
CA GLN A 152 21.46 -28.04 42.96
C GLN A 152 22.23 -26.85 43.54
N LEU A 153 22.20 -25.71 42.86
CA LEU A 153 22.78 -24.46 43.38
C LEU A 153 22.13 -24.02 44.68
N ASP A 154 20.81 -24.10 44.79
CA ASP A 154 20.07 -23.72 45.99
C ASP A 154 20.36 -24.69 47.16
N LYS A 155 20.54 -25.99 46.88
CA LYS A 155 21.03 -26.97 47.88
C LYS A 155 22.45 -26.65 48.36
N LEU A 156 23.34 -26.22 47.46
CA LEU A 156 24.70 -25.83 47.83
C LEU A 156 24.71 -24.56 48.69
N VAL A 157 23.83 -23.59 48.43
CA VAL A 157 23.60 -22.43 49.31
C VAL A 157 23.10 -22.90 50.69
N ALA A 158 22.07 -23.75 50.73
CA ALA A 158 21.51 -24.26 51.98
C ALA A 158 22.52 -25.07 52.83
N SER A 159 23.44 -25.77 52.17
CA SER A 159 24.54 -26.51 52.83
C SER A 159 25.66 -25.62 53.37
N GLY A 160 25.64 -24.31 53.07
CA GLY A 160 26.70 -23.37 53.40
C GLY A 160 27.93 -23.46 52.49
N PHE A 161 27.86 -24.23 51.40
CA PHE A 161 28.93 -24.33 50.39
C PHE A 161 29.09 -23.02 49.61
N ILE A 162 27.96 -22.37 49.27
CA ILE A 162 27.94 -21.02 48.71
C ILE A 162 27.40 -20.07 49.78
N VAL A 163 28.23 -19.17 50.29
CA VAL A 163 27.87 -18.25 51.37
C VAL A 163 27.32 -16.95 50.80
N LEU A 164 26.07 -16.63 51.13
CA LEU A 164 25.42 -15.35 50.82
C LEU A 164 25.43 -14.47 52.08
N ASN A 165 26.02 -13.28 52.01
CA ASN A 165 26.06 -12.32 53.10
C ASN A 165 24.74 -11.53 53.14
N SER A 166 23.98 -11.69 54.22
CA SER A 166 22.81 -10.87 54.51
C SER A 166 23.25 -9.49 55.05
N GLY A 167 23.14 -8.45 54.22
CA GLY A 167 23.26 -7.06 54.68
C GLY A 167 22.03 -6.62 55.49
N PRO A 168 22.17 -5.73 56.50
CA PRO A 168 21.04 -5.26 57.28
C PRO A 168 20.26 -4.22 56.47
N GLY A 169 19.12 -4.62 55.91
CA GLY A 169 18.13 -3.72 55.35
C GLY A 169 16.82 -3.91 56.09
N ASP A 170 16.45 -2.92 56.91
CA ASP A 170 15.14 -2.82 57.56
C ASP A 170 14.03 -2.81 56.51
N GLY A 171 13.39 -3.95 56.37
CA GLY A 171 12.12 -4.18 55.69
C GLY A 171 11.56 -5.49 56.20
N PRO A 172 10.23 -5.67 56.27
CA PRO A 172 9.68 -6.97 56.64
C PRO A 172 10.23 -8.03 55.67
N PRO A 173 10.43 -9.28 56.11
CA PRO A 173 11.09 -10.29 55.29
C PRO A 173 10.37 -10.36 53.93
N PRO A 174 11.09 -10.38 52.79
CA PRO A 174 10.44 -10.70 51.54
C PRO A 174 9.89 -12.12 51.69
N ASP A 175 8.58 -12.30 51.54
CA ASP A 175 8.00 -13.61 51.27
C ASP A 175 8.89 -14.28 50.20
N GLU A 176 9.45 -15.45 50.47
CA GLU A 176 10.30 -16.19 49.51
C GLU A 176 9.56 -16.40 48.17
N ASP A 177 8.22 -16.49 48.22
CA ASP A 177 7.31 -16.51 47.07
C ASP A 177 7.36 -15.24 46.17
N SER A 178 7.88 -14.11 46.66
CA SER A 178 7.87 -12.83 45.94
C SER A 178 9.05 -12.62 45.00
N ALA A 179 10.21 -13.24 45.27
CA ALA A 179 11.40 -13.13 44.42
C ALA A 179 11.29 -14.05 43.20
N GLU A 180 10.78 -15.27 43.40
CA GLU A 180 10.54 -16.23 42.34
C GLU A 180 9.45 -15.73 41.38
N ALA A 181 8.32 -15.23 41.90
CA ALA A 181 7.25 -14.69 41.09
C ALA A 181 7.64 -13.41 40.31
N ASN A 182 8.52 -12.57 40.86
CA ASN A 182 9.10 -11.43 40.12
C ASN A 182 10.02 -11.91 38.99
N SER A 183 10.77 -12.98 39.20
CA SER A 183 11.64 -13.58 38.20
C SER A 183 10.85 -14.19 37.05
N VAL A 184 9.74 -14.89 37.33
CA VAL A 184 8.87 -15.45 36.27
C VAL A 184 8.18 -14.36 35.44
N ILE A 185 7.72 -13.28 36.07
CA ILE A 185 7.14 -12.14 35.32
C ILE A 185 8.20 -11.45 34.46
N ALA A 186 9.43 -11.30 34.95
CA ALA A 186 10.51 -10.75 34.13
C ALA A 186 10.83 -11.63 32.92
N LEU A 187 10.81 -12.95 33.07
CA LEU A 187 10.95 -13.91 31.97
C LEU A 187 9.82 -13.77 30.96
N TYR A 188 8.57 -13.72 31.43
CA TYR A 188 7.40 -13.50 30.58
C TYR A 188 7.51 -12.19 29.78
N LEU A 189 7.86 -11.08 30.42
CA LEU A 189 7.92 -9.78 29.76
C LEU A 189 9.05 -9.71 28.74
N HIS A 190 10.19 -10.33 29.03
CA HIS A 190 11.31 -10.44 28.10
C HIS A 190 10.92 -11.23 26.85
N ALA A 191 10.24 -12.35 27.06
CA ALA A 191 9.71 -13.18 26.01
C ALA A 191 8.62 -12.51 25.17
N LEU A 192 7.67 -11.86 25.82
CA LEU A 192 6.62 -11.09 25.15
C LEU A 192 7.25 -9.97 24.31
N ALA A 193 8.23 -9.25 24.85
CA ALA A 193 8.98 -8.26 24.09
C ALA A 193 9.66 -8.90 22.88
N THR A 194 10.32 -10.05 23.04
CA THR A 194 10.97 -10.75 21.92
C THR A 194 9.97 -11.20 20.84
N ASP A 195 8.79 -11.71 21.24
CA ASP A 195 7.73 -12.15 20.32
C ASP A 195 7.09 -10.98 19.55
N LEU A 196 6.94 -9.83 20.20
CA LEU A 196 6.32 -8.62 19.63
C LEU A 196 7.30 -7.71 18.87
N ALA A 197 8.58 -7.73 19.24
CA ALA A 197 9.57 -6.82 18.69
C ALA A 197 10.00 -7.22 17.28
N GLY A 198 10.04 -8.52 16.95
CA GLY A 198 10.32 -8.97 15.59
C GLY A 198 9.14 -8.69 14.65
N LEU A 199 9.35 -7.90 13.59
CA LEU A 199 8.50 -8.00 12.42
C LEU A 199 8.66 -9.40 11.84
N LYS A 200 7.67 -10.27 12.08
CA LYS A 200 7.55 -11.61 11.48
C LYS A 200 7.20 -11.54 9.99
N LEU A 201 7.86 -10.65 9.28
CA LEU A 201 7.98 -10.62 7.84
C LEU A 201 9.24 -11.40 7.52
N GLY A 202 9.11 -12.73 7.44
CA GLY A 202 10.22 -13.68 7.32
C GLY A 202 11.30 -13.20 6.34
N GLU A 203 12.38 -12.69 6.93
CA GLU A 203 13.73 -12.52 6.38
C GLU A 203 13.82 -11.77 5.04
N ILE A 204 13.97 -10.44 5.14
CA ILE A 204 14.17 -9.46 4.05
C ILE A 204 15.58 -9.58 3.43
N ASP A 205 16.04 -10.80 3.17
CA ASP A 205 17.18 -10.97 2.27
C ASP A 205 17.26 -12.38 1.68
N ALA A 206 16.93 -12.51 0.39
CA ALA A 206 17.28 -13.69 -0.40
C ALA A 206 18.76 -13.69 -0.81
N SER A 207 19.49 -12.58 -0.55
CA SER A 207 20.85 -12.34 -1.01
C SER A 207 21.89 -12.04 0.08
N ALA A 208 21.50 -11.78 1.34
CA ALA A 208 22.48 -11.53 2.41
C ALA A 208 23.06 -12.81 2.98
N ASP A 209 24.37 -12.69 3.21
CA ASP A 209 25.18 -13.50 4.09
C ASP A 209 24.43 -13.84 5.40
N PRO A 210 24.29 -15.13 5.75
CA PRO A 210 23.69 -15.58 7.01
C PRO A 210 24.29 -14.94 8.27
N ALA A 211 25.47 -14.31 8.17
CA ALA A 211 26.10 -13.57 9.25
C ALA A 211 25.41 -12.23 9.65
N ARG A 212 24.38 -11.74 8.93
CA ARG A 212 23.70 -10.43 9.19
C ARG A 212 22.25 -10.52 9.68
N GLN A 213 21.92 -11.52 10.50
CA GLN A 213 20.55 -11.87 10.93
C GLN A 213 19.99 -11.04 12.11
N THR A 214 19.97 -9.70 12.05
CA THR A 214 19.21 -8.91 13.06
C THR A 214 17.88 -8.43 12.46
N PRO A 215 16.72 -9.02 12.81
CA PRO A 215 15.43 -8.64 12.21
C PRO A 215 15.06 -7.18 12.48
N LEU A 216 14.30 -6.57 11.55
CA LEU A 216 13.68 -5.26 11.76
C LEU A 216 12.79 -5.32 13.00
N GLN A 217 12.97 -4.36 13.90
CA GLN A 217 12.13 -4.25 15.09
C GLN A 217 10.87 -3.45 14.75
N LEU A 218 9.72 -3.88 15.27
CA LEU A 218 8.44 -3.20 15.08
C LEU A 218 8.51 -1.74 15.56
N ALA A 219 9.16 -1.50 16.70
CA ALA A 219 9.32 -0.17 17.28
C ALA A 219 10.03 0.81 16.34
N ASP A 220 10.93 0.34 15.48
CA ASP A 220 11.72 1.20 14.60
C ASP A 220 10.94 1.72 13.38
N ILE A 221 9.86 1.03 12.99
CA ILE A 221 9.11 1.34 11.76
C ILE A 221 7.63 1.64 11.99
N TYR A 222 7.15 1.44 13.21
CA TYR A 222 5.73 1.60 13.53
C TYR A 222 5.30 3.07 13.37
N VAL A 223 4.15 3.26 12.73
CA VAL A 223 3.52 4.58 12.58
C VAL A 223 2.19 4.57 13.32
N PRO A 224 1.88 5.61 14.13
CA PRO A 224 0.59 5.73 14.81
C PRO A 224 -0.58 5.67 13.82
N LEU A 225 -1.55 4.80 14.11
CA LEU A 225 -2.75 4.61 13.29
C LEU A 225 -3.87 5.56 13.70
N ASP A 226 -4.61 6.03 12.71
CA ASP A 226 -5.77 6.91 12.90
C ASP A 226 -7.09 6.16 12.77
N THR A 227 -8.14 6.77 13.32
CA THR A 227 -9.52 6.30 13.20
C THR A 227 -10.30 7.16 12.21
N THR A 228 -11.42 6.63 11.72
CA THR A 228 -12.32 7.36 10.82
C THR A 228 -13.04 8.54 11.51
N LEU A 229 -12.94 8.66 12.83
CA LEU A 229 -13.54 9.78 13.56
C LEU A 229 -12.73 11.06 13.32
N GLN A 230 -13.40 12.04 12.74
CA GLN A 230 -12.88 13.40 12.56
C GLN A 230 -13.44 14.32 13.64
N ILE A 231 -12.57 15.07 14.32
CA ILE A 231 -12.95 16.09 15.30
C ILE A 231 -12.34 17.44 14.91
N ALA A 232 -12.96 18.54 15.36
CA ALA A 232 -12.41 19.87 15.11
C ALA A 232 -10.99 19.96 15.70
N GLN A 233 -10.07 20.58 14.97
CA GLN A 233 -8.64 20.57 15.30
C GLN A 233 -8.34 21.08 16.72
N GLU A 234 -9.12 22.07 17.18
CA GLU A 234 -9.03 22.68 18.51
C GLU A 234 -9.66 21.86 19.64
N THR A 235 -10.36 20.77 19.34
CA THR A 235 -11.09 19.96 20.32
C THR A 235 -10.31 18.70 20.71
N THR A 236 -10.34 18.35 22.00
CA THR A 236 -9.80 17.08 22.51
C THR A 236 -10.84 15.96 22.42
N LEU A 237 -10.41 14.70 22.32
CA LEU A 237 -11.35 13.57 22.34
C LEU A 237 -12.21 13.56 23.62
N ALA A 238 -11.65 13.93 24.77
CA ALA A 238 -12.39 13.99 26.04
C ALA A 238 -13.56 15.00 25.99
N GLU A 239 -13.33 16.20 25.44
CA GLU A 239 -14.39 17.20 25.26
C GLU A 239 -15.43 16.75 24.24
N TRP A 240 -15.00 16.09 23.16
CA TRP A 240 -15.90 15.52 22.17
C TRP A 240 -16.80 14.45 22.78
N LEU A 241 -16.24 13.53 23.57
CA LEU A 241 -16.98 12.47 24.27
C LEU A 241 -17.97 13.06 25.29
N ALA A 242 -17.58 14.09 26.05
CA ALA A 242 -18.48 14.78 26.97
C ALA A 242 -19.68 15.40 26.24
N ARG A 243 -19.46 15.99 25.07
CA ARG A 243 -20.54 16.53 24.21
C ARG A 243 -21.40 15.41 23.61
N ALA A 244 -20.80 14.33 23.14
CA ALA A 244 -21.51 13.18 22.59
C ALA A 244 -22.43 12.53 23.64
N ALA A 245 -21.98 12.41 24.88
CA ALA A 245 -22.80 11.93 26.00
C ALA A 245 -23.97 12.86 26.33
N SER A 246 -23.82 14.18 26.12
CA SER A 246 -24.88 15.16 26.37
C SER A 246 -25.96 15.23 25.25
N ARG A 247 -25.61 14.81 24.02
CA ARG A 247 -26.51 14.81 22.85
C ARG A 247 -27.59 13.72 22.90
N GLN A 248 -27.55 12.79 23.85
CA GLN A 248 -28.63 11.80 24.04
C GLN A 248 -29.93 12.40 24.64
N ARG A 249 -30.06 13.73 24.78
CA ARG A 249 -31.26 14.37 25.33
C ARG A 249 -31.97 15.42 24.49
N ASP A 250 -31.39 15.94 23.41
CA ASP A 250 -32.10 16.89 22.54
C ASP A 250 -31.62 16.73 21.10
N ASP A 251 -32.47 16.13 20.27
CA ASP A 251 -32.33 16.16 18.82
C ASP A 251 -33.07 17.36 18.24
N VAL A 252 -32.59 17.78 17.07
CA VAL A 252 -33.09 18.80 16.14
C VAL A 252 -32.47 20.20 16.30
N HIS A 253 -31.74 20.58 15.24
CA HIS A 253 -31.13 21.87 14.89
C HIS A 253 -29.69 22.14 15.34
N GLN A 254 -28.74 21.83 14.45
CA GLN A 254 -27.81 22.83 13.89
C GLN A 254 -26.96 22.23 12.76
N GLN A 255 -27.47 22.28 11.53
CA GLN A 255 -26.62 22.45 10.36
C GLN A 255 -26.58 23.94 10.07
N ARG A 256 -25.50 24.61 10.49
CA ARG A 256 -25.01 25.87 9.90
C ARG A 256 -23.64 26.23 10.49
N SER A 257 -22.71 26.46 9.56
CA SER A 257 -21.55 27.37 9.61
C SER A 257 -20.15 26.74 9.59
N GLY A 258 -19.42 27.08 8.52
CA GLY A 258 -17.96 27.11 8.42
C GLY A 258 -17.28 25.79 8.09
N GLN A 259 -16.49 25.77 7.01
CA GLN A 259 -15.36 24.85 6.87
C GLN A 259 -14.42 25.07 8.07
N ARG A 260 -14.66 24.35 9.17
CA ARG A 260 -13.67 24.26 10.26
C ARG A 260 -12.73 23.11 9.91
N GLU A 261 -11.44 23.35 10.02
CA GLU A 261 -10.42 22.31 9.83
C GLU A 261 -10.62 21.19 10.85
N THR A 262 -10.59 19.94 10.39
CA THR A 262 -10.76 18.75 11.23
C THR A 262 -9.49 17.92 11.25
N ARG A 263 -9.30 17.14 12.32
CA ARG A 263 -8.22 16.16 12.47
C ARG A 263 -8.79 14.77 12.77
N PRO A 264 -8.11 13.68 12.36
CA PRO A 264 -8.43 12.36 12.84
C PRO A 264 -8.10 12.19 14.33
N VAL A 265 -8.84 11.29 14.98
CA VAL A 265 -8.51 10.78 16.32
C VAL A 265 -7.60 9.56 16.16
N SER A 266 -6.45 9.54 16.83
CA SER A 266 -5.55 8.39 16.80
C SER A 266 -6.09 7.22 17.61
N ALA A 267 -5.73 6.00 17.22
CA ALA A 267 -6.09 4.78 17.97
C ALA A 267 -5.53 4.80 19.42
N LEU A 268 -4.39 5.47 19.62
CA LEU A 268 -3.78 5.62 20.94
C LEU A 268 -4.53 6.63 21.82
N GLU A 269 -5.00 7.75 21.26
CA GLU A 269 -5.88 8.70 21.93
C GLU A 269 -7.19 8.01 22.36
N ALA A 270 -7.77 7.17 21.49
CA ALA A 270 -8.94 6.37 21.80
C ALA A 270 -8.69 5.35 22.94
N LEU A 271 -7.54 4.66 22.93
CA LEU A 271 -7.16 3.72 24.00
C LEU A 271 -6.93 4.43 25.33
N ALA A 272 -6.34 5.62 25.31
CA ALA A 272 -6.13 6.41 26.51
C ALA A 272 -7.48 6.86 27.13
N ALA A 273 -8.44 7.25 26.29
CA ALA A 273 -9.76 7.72 26.73
C ALA A 273 -10.66 6.59 27.25
N HIS A 274 -10.64 5.42 26.61
CA HIS A 274 -11.57 4.33 26.91
C HIS A 274 -10.95 3.20 27.71
N ARG A 275 -11.64 2.78 28.78
CA ARG A 275 -11.23 1.58 29.54
C ARG A 275 -11.36 0.31 28.69
N GLN A 276 -12.40 0.25 27.86
CA GLN A 276 -12.68 -0.85 26.93
C GLN A 276 -12.69 -0.24 25.53
N LEU A 277 -11.68 -0.56 24.73
CA LEU A 277 -11.58 -0.11 23.34
C LEU A 277 -11.83 -1.31 22.42
N THR A 278 -12.72 -1.14 21.44
CA THR A 278 -12.87 -2.06 20.32
C THR A 278 -12.41 -1.37 19.03
N LEU A 279 -11.44 -1.96 18.34
CA LEU A 279 -10.92 -1.49 17.05
C LEU A 279 -11.43 -2.37 15.91
N LEU A 280 -12.22 -1.75 15.04
CA LEU A 280 -12.71 -2.31 13.78
C LEU A 280 -11.77 -1.90 12.65
N GLY A 281 -11.51 -2.80 11.71
CA GLY A 281 -10.66 -2.46 10.57
C GLY A 281 -10.65 -3.52 9.48
N LYS A 282 -10.40 -3.08 8.25
CA LYS A 282 -10.23 -3.95 7.08
C LYS A 282 -9.04 -4.93 7.27
N PRO A 283 -8.91 -5.98 6.45
CA PRO A 283 -7.72 -6.81 6.46
C PRO A 283 -6.45 -5.98 6.18
N GLY A 284 -5.37 -6.27 6.90
CA GLY A 284 -4.10 -5.54 6.75
C GLY A 284 -4.09 -4.11 7.32
N SER A 285 -5.18 -3.63 7.93
CA SER A 285 -5.28 -2.27 8.47
C SER A 285 -4.41 -1.98 9.71
N GLY A 286 -3.65 -2.96 10.20
CA GLY A 286 -2.73 -2.78 11.34
C GLY A 286 -3.32 -2.94 12.75
N LYS A 287 -4.54 -3.49 12.93
CA LYS A 287 -5.16 -3.69 14.25
C LYS A 287 -4.26 -4.42 15.26
N SER A 288 -3.81 -5.63 14.90
CA SER A 288 -2.93 -6.45 15.74
C SER A 288 -1.57 -5.79 15.93
N THR A 289 -1.08 -5.07 14.92
CA THR A 289 0.18 -4.31 14.96
C THR A 289 0.12 -3.14 15.94
N PHE A 290 -1.00 -2.40 15.99
CA PHE A 290 -1.24 -1.37 17.00
C PHE A 290 -1.19 -1.97 18.41
N GLY A 291 -1.96 -3.04 18.66
CA GLY A 291 -1.96 -3.71 19.96
C GLY A 291 -0.57 -4.21 20.35
N ALA A 292 0.15 -4.85 19.42
CA ALA A 292 1.52 -5.32 19.61
C ALA A 292 2.49 -4.18 19.96
N SER A 293 2.41 -3.03 19.27
CA SER A 293 3.28 -1.87 19.53
C SER A 293 3.11 -1.33 20.95
N VAL A 294 1.87 -1.21 21.44
CA VAL A 294 1.59 -0.72 22.79
C VAL A 294 2.03 -1.73 23.84
N LEU A 295 1.76 -3.02 23.65
CA LEU A 295 2.21 -4.06 24.58
C LEU A 295 3.74 -4.16 24.63
N LEU A 296 4.43 -3.97 23.50
CA LEU A 296 5.89 -3.96 23.42
C LEU A 296 6.49 -2.82 24.26
N ALA A 297 6.00 -1.58 24.04
CA ALA A 297 6.43 -0.41 24.80
C ALA A 297 6.23 -0.61 26.32
N LEU A 298 5.07 -1.16 26.73
CA LEU A 298 4.81 -1.50 28.12
C LEU A 298 5.76 -2.59 28.63
N ALA A 299 5.99 -3.66 27.88
CA ALA A 299 6.88 -4.74 28.29
C ALA A 299 8.33 -4.27 28.49
N GLN A 300 8.82 -3.38 27.62
CA GLN A 300 10.14 -2.76 27.74
C GLN A 300 10.20 -1.79 28.94
N ALA A 301 9.16 -1.00 29.18
CA ALA A 301 9.06 -0.13 30.35
C ALA A 301 9.11 -0.90 31.68
N TRP A 302 8.56 -2.11 31.73
CA TRP A 302 8.70 -2.99 32.89
C TRP A 302 10.12 -3.56 33.06
N GLN A 303 10.89 -3.69 31.98
CA GLN A 303 12.29 -4.14 31.98
C GLN A 303 13.28 -3.03 32.33
N GLY A 304 12.81 -1.79 32.53
CA GLY A 304 13.63 -0.64 32.93
C GLY A 304 13.79 0.43 31.86
N HIS A 305 13.25 0.21 30.66
CA HIS A 305 13.30 1.15 29.52
C HIS A 305 12.14 2.16 29.59
N LEU A 306 12.22 3.12 30.52
CA LEU A 306 11.15 4.10 30.73
C LEU A 306 10.95 5.06 29.54
N GLU A 307 11.98 5.22 28.71
CA GLU A 307 11.94 5.93 27.43
C GLU A 307 10.88 5.36 26.47
N GLU A 308 10.68 4.04 26.47
CA GLU A 308 9.69 3.39 25.62
C GLU A 308 8.26 3.70 26.07
N LEU A 309 8.04 3.97 27.37
CA LEU A 309 6.74 4.43 27.84
C LEU A 309 6.43 5.85 27.35
N ALA A 310 7.45 6.70 27.22
CA ALA A 310 7.30 8.06 26.70
C ALA A 310 6.97 8.06 25.19
N SER A 311 7.34 7.00 24.46
CA SER A 311 6.97 6.83 23.03
C SER A 311 5.46 6.73 22.79
N LEU A 312 4.68 6.37 23.82
CA LEU A 312 3.20 6.37 23.77
C LEU A 312 2.60 7.79 23.83
N GLY A 313 3.43 8.82 23.90
CA GLY A 313 3.05 10.22 23.85
C GLY A 313 2.26 10.72 25.06
N ASP A 314 2.01 12.03 25.08
CA ASP A 314 1.43 12.74 26.24
C ASP A 314 0.00 12.32 26.57
N THR A 315 -0.71 11.70 25.62
CA THR A 315 -2.06 11.17 25.84
C THR A 315 -2.08 9.98 26.80
N TRP A 316 -0.97 9.24 26.92
CA TRP A 316 -0.90 8.05 27.76
C TRP A 316 -0.66 8.42 29.24
N THR A 317 -1.72 8.34 30.06
CA THR A 317 -1.68 8.74 31.48
C THR A 317 -1.76 7.57 32.47
N HIS A 318 -1.70 6.33 31.98
CA HIS A 318 -2.00 5.12 32.79
C HIS A 318 -0.75 4.42 33.35
N GLY A 319 0.43 4.98 33.11
CA GLY A 319 1.71 4.42 33.57
C GLY A 319 2.02 3.05 32.96
N LYS A 320 2.86 2.27 33.63
CA LYS A 320 3.29 0.93 33.19
C LYS A 320 2.29 -0.16 33.56
N LEU A 321 1.20 -0.27 32.81
CA LEU A 321 0.27 -1.39 32.93
C LEU A 321 0.95 -2.71 32.59
N LEU A 322 0.57 -3.82 33.25
CA LEU A 322 1.07 -5.15 32.89
C LEU A 322 0.52 -5.56 31.51
N PRO A 323 1.36 -5.76 30.48
CA PRO A 323 0.89 -6.15 29.16
C PRO A 323 0.51 -7.63 29.15
N ILE A 324 -0.68 -7.96 28.64
CA ILE A 324 -1.14 -9.34 28.43
C ILE A 324 -1.72 -9.44 27.02
N ARG A 325 -1.18 -10.35 26.21
CA ARG A 325 -1.71 -10.67 24.88
C ARG A 325 -2.55 -11.94 24.94
N VAL A 326 -3.73 -11.90 24.34
CA VAL A 326 -4.64 -13.04 24.21
C VAL A 326 -5.01 -13.20 22.74
N ILE A 327 -4.60 -14.32 22.13
CA ILE A 327 -5.01 -14.68 20.78
C ILE A 327 -6.36 -15.39 20.88
N LEU A 328 -7.45 -14.68 20.57
CA LEU A 328 -8.82 -15.17 20.82
C LEU A 328 -9.13 -16.46 20.05
N ARG A 329 -8.54 -16.64 18.87
CA ARG A 329 -8.71 -17.87 18.11
C ARG A 329 -8.19 -19.11 18.84
N ARG A 330 -7.01 -19.04 19.47
CA ARG A 330 -6.45 -20.15 20.24
C ARG A 330 -7.32 -20.48 21.45
N PHE A 331 -7.91 -19.46 22.06
CA PHE A 331 -8.87 -19.66 23.13
C PHE A 331 -10.12 -20.38 22.62
N ALA A 332 -10.69 -19.95 21.49
CA ALA A 332 -11.85 -20.59 20.87
C ALA A 332 -11.59 -22.06 20.51
N GLU A 333 -10.43 -22.39 19.94
CA GLU A 333 -10.02 -23.76 19.59
C GLU A 333 -9.92 -24.70 20.81
N GLN A 334 -9.71 -24.15 22.02
CA GLN A 334 -9.59 -24.92 23.26
C GLN A 334 -10.87 -24.97 24.09
N LEU A 335 -11.93 -24.27 23.70
CA LEU A 335 -13.20 -24.33 24.39
C LEU A 335 -13.86 -25.70 24.19
N PRO A 336 -14.40 -26.33 25.26
CA PRO A 336 -15.12 -27.58 25.10
C PRO A 336 -16.33 -27.39 24.16
N PRO A 337 -16.67 -28.41 23.36
CA PRO A 337 -17.86 -28.37 22.51
C PRO A 337 -19.12 -28.13 23.34
N GLY A 338 -20.00 -27.24 22.88
CA GLY A 338 -21.29 -26.95 23.51
C GLY A 338 -21.75 -25.50 23.36
N ASP A 339 -22.97 -25.24 23.82
CA ASP A 339 -23.66 -23.94 23.63
C ASP A 339 -23.58 -23.02 24.85
N LYS A 340 -22.92 -23.46 25.93
CA LYS A 340 -22.82 -22.68 27.17
C LYS A 340 -21.88 -21.49 26.99
N PRO A 341 -22.25 -20.29 27.47
CA PRO A 341 -21.35 -19.14 27.50
C PRO A 341 -20.05 -19.51 28.21
N ALA A 342 -18.91 -19.16 27.60
CA ALA A 342 -17.63 -19.34 28.27
C ALA A 342 -17.49 -18.33 29.42
N ARG A 343 -16.68 -18.68 30.40
CA ARG A 343 -16.48 -17.91 31.63
C ARG A 343 -15.13 -17.22 31.67
N ALA A 344 -15.05 -16.13 32.43
CA ALA A 344 -13.79 -15.44 32.70
C ALA A 344 -12.74 -16.36 33.35
N SER A 345 -13.17 -17.37 34.14
CA SER A 345 -12.26 -18.38 34.70
C SER A 345 -11.59 -19.24 33.62
N GLU A 346 -12.35 -19.68 32.61
CA GLU A 346 -11.83 -20.47 31.49
C GLU A 346 -10.83 -19.67 30.66
N LEU A 347 -11.07 -18.36 30.52
CA LEU A 347 -10.15 -17.44 29.85
C LEU A 347 -8.87 -17.22 30.66
N TRP A 348 -8.95 -17.09 31.99
CA TRP A 348 -7.76 -17.04 32.85
C TRP A 348 -6.95 -18.33 32.82
N ASP A 349 -7.63 -19.49 32.83
CA ASP A 349 -6.99 -20.80 32.73
C ASP A 349 -6.33 -21.00 31.36
N PHE A 350 -6.94 -20.46 30.29
CA PHE A 350 -6.32 -20.39 28.97
C PHE A 350 -5.06 -19.52 28.97
N ILE A 351 -5.13 -18.30 29.53
CA ILE A 351 -3.96 -17.41 29.63
C ILE A 351 -2.82 -18.13 30.38
N ALA A 352 -3.12 -18.80 31.50
CA ALA A 352 -2.11 -19.56 32.24
C ALA A 352 -1.45 -20.65 31.38
N ARG A 353 -2.24 -21.42 30.64
CA ARG A 353 -1.75 -22.50 29.77
C ARG A 353 -0.99 -22.01 28.55
N ASP A 354 -1.46 -20.94 27.89
CA ASP A 354 -0.81 -20.37 26.70
C ASP A 354 0.55 -19.75 27.08
N LEU A 355 0.65 -19.16 28.27
CA LEU A 355 1.91 -18.68 28.83
C LEU A 355 2.86 -19.82 29.24
N ASP A 356 2.33 -20.90 29.83
CA ASP A 356 3.14 -22.09 30.16
C ASP A 356 3.68 -22.80 28.91
N ALA A 357 2.81 -23.01 27.91
CA ALA A 357 3.15 -23.67 26.64
C ALA A 357 4.17 -22.90 25.80
N ALA A 358 4.27 -21.58 25.98
CA ALA A 358 5.29 -20.75 25.33
C ALA A 358 6.70 -20.91 25.95
N GLY A 359 6.88 -21.82 26.92
CA GLY A 359 8.18 -22.16 27.49
C GLY A 359 8.55 -21.36 28.74
N TYR A 360 7.58 -20.70 29.37
CA TYR A 360 7.80 -19.81 30.53
C TYR A 360 7.56 -20.46 31.89
N GLY A 361 7.05 -21.70 31.93
CA GLY A 361 6.94 -22.48 33.17
C GLY A 361 6.07 -21.81 34.23
N MET A 362 4.82 -21.50 33.90
CA MET A 362 3.92 -20.81 34.84
C MET A 362 3.17 -21.83 35.71
N SER A 363 3.64 -21.99 36.95
CA SER A 363 2.88 -22.73 37.98
C SER A 363 1.54 -22.03 38.29
N PRO A 364 0.51 -22.76 38.75
CA PRO A 364 -0.75 -22.19 39.23
C PRO A 364 -0.57 -21.07 40.29
N GLU A 365 0.49 -21.15 41.09
CA GLU A 365 0.88 -20.19 42.12
C GLU A 365 1.36 -18.87 41.49
N THR A 366 2.16 -18.95 40.42
CA THR A 366 2.64 -17.78 39.67
C THR A 366 1.48 -17.06 38.98
N MET A 367 0.49 -17.80 38.48
CA MET A 367 -0.69 -17.19 37.85
C MET A 367 -1.54 -16.39 38.85
N LYS A 368 -1.70 -16.89 40.08
CA LYS A 368 -2.35 -16.12 41.17
C LYS A 368 -1.61 -14.81 41.43
N TYR A 369 -0.29 -14.78 41.25
CA TYR A 369 0.51 -13.57 41.36
C TYR A 369 0.27 -12.59 40.21
N VAL A 370 0.25 -13.05 38.96
CA VAL A 370 -0.09 -12.24 37.78
C VAL A 370 -1.47 -11.61 37.93
N GLN A 371 -2.47 -12.38 38.35
CA GLN A 371 -3.81 -11.86 38.64
C GLN A 371 -3.79 -10.83 39.78
N ARG A 372 -2.99 -11.06 40.83
CA ARG A 372 -2.83 -10.12 41.95
C ARG A 372 -2.18 -8.80 41.51
N ILE A 373 -1.17 -8.84 40.64
CA ILE A 373 -0.53 -7.64 40.07
C ILE A 373 -1.50 -6.93 39.13
N ALA A 374 -2.17 -7.64 38.22
CA ALA A 374 -3.19 -7.04 37.35
C ALA A 374 -4.25 -6.30 38.16
N ARG A 375 -4.74 -6.88 39.27
CA ARG A 375 -5.69 -6.23 40.18
C ARG A 375 -5.11 -5.04 40.95
N LYS A 376 -3.85 -5.11 41.41
CA LYS A 376 -3.22 -4.07 42.25
C LYS A 376 -2.64 -2.89 41.45
N ARG A 377 -2.00 -3.16 40.31
CA ARG A 377 -1.26 -2.19 39.49
C ARG A 377 -1.89 -1.91 38.13
N GLY A 378 -2.90 -2.68 37.73
CA GLY A 378 -3.54 -2.58 36.41
C GLY A 378 -2.83 -3.40 35.34
N ALA A 379 -3.59 -3.89 34.38
CA ALA A 379 -3.11 -4.60 33.19
C ALA A 379 -3.73 -4.02 31.92
N LEU A 380 -3.00 -4.08 30.82
CA LEU A 380 -3.53 -3.87 29.47
C LEU A 380 -3.68 -5.24 28.81
N ILE A 381 -4.93 -5.66 28.58
CA ILE A 381 -5.23 -6.96 27.97
C ILE A 381 -5.66 -6.73 26.52
N LEU A 382 -4.86 -7.25 25.57
CA LEU A 382 -5.17 -7.24 24.14
C LEU A 382 -5.86 -8.55 23.76
N PHE A 383 -7.09 -8.45 23.28
CA PHE A 383 -7.83 -9.53 22.64
C PHE A 383 -7.71 -9.41 21.12
N ASP A 384 -6.88 -10.25 20.53
CA ASP A 384 -6.52 -10.20 19.11
C ASP A 384 -7.31 -11.26 18.32
N GLY A 385 -7.91 -10.85 17.20
CA GLY A 385 -8.54 -11.75 16.23
C GLY A 385 -9.92 -12.31 16.60
N LEU A 386 -10.87 -11.49 17.07
CA LEU A 386 -12.25 -11.96 17.33
C LEU A 386 -12.91 -12.56 16.08
N ASP A 387 -12.58 -12.00 14.92
CA ASP A 387 -13.04 -12.43 13.62
C ASP A 387 -12.61 -13.85 13.23
N GLU A 388 -11.61 -14.41 13.93
CA GLU A 388 -11.02 -15.72 13.68
C GLU A 388 -11.55 -16.83 14.62
N CYS A 389 -12.49 -16.53 15.53
CA CYS A 389 -13.00 -17.48 16.53
C CYS A 389 -14.04 -18.50 16.02
N GLY A 390 -14.05 -18.78 14.72
CA GLY A 390 -15.00 -19.72 14.10
C GLY A 390 -16.41 -19.13 13.97
N ASN A 391 -17.44 -19.94 14.26
CA ASN A 391 -18.85 -19.60 14.05
C ASN A 391 -19.41 -18.51 14.97
N ARG A 392 -20.62 -18.02 14.66
CA ARG A 392 -21.31 -17.02 15.47
C ARG A 392 -21.49 -17.46 16.93
N ALA A 393 -21.87 -18.71 17.17
CA ALA A 393 -22.07 -19.23 18.53
C ALA A 393 -20.76 -19.25 19.33
N SER A 394 -19.66 -19.67 18.71
CA SER A 394 -18.31 -19.65 19.28
C SER A 394 -17.86 -18.23 19.59
N ARG A 395 -18.09 -17.28 18.67
CA ARG A 395 -17.82 -15.85 18.91
C ARG A 395 -18.63 -15.31 20.09
N GLU A 396 -19.92 -15.63 20.20
CA GLU A 396 -20.77 -15.22 21.32
C GLU A 396 -20.29 -15.81 22.66
N ARG A 397 -19.82 -17.07 22.66
CA ARG A 397 -19.21 -17.69 23.85
C ARG A 397 -17.91 -16.98 24.26
N VAL A 398 -17.03 -16.69 23.30
CA VAL A 398 -15.78 -15.96 23.55
C VAL A 398 -16.06 -14.55 24.08
N LEU A 399 -16.99 -13.83 23.46
CA LEU A 399 -17.42 -12.50 23.92
C LEU A 399 -17.98 -12.54 25.33
N ALA A 400 -18.77 -13.55 25.69
CA ALA A 400 -19.29 -13.69 27.05
C ALA A 400 -18.17 -13.82 28.11
N ALA A 401 -17.11 -14.60 27.81
CA ALA A 401 -15.95 -14.71 28.70
C ALA A 401 -15.16 -13.41 28.79
N VAL A 402 -15.00 -12.73 27.66
CA VAL A 402 -14.30 -11.43 27.57
C VAL A 402 -15.08 -10.36 28.35
N ASP A 403 -16.38 -10.26 28.18
CA ASP A 403 -17.26 -9.32 28.89
C ASP A 403 -17.25 -9.57 30.41
N GLU A 404 -17.35 -10.84 30.83
CA GLU A 404 -17.26 -11.22 32.24
C GLU A 404 -15.89 -10.89 32.84
N LEU A 405 -14.81 -11.07 32.06
CA LEU A 405 -13.46 -10.70 32.47
C LEU A 405 -13.30 -9.18 32.60
N MET A 406 -13.79 -8.42 31.62
CA MET A 406 -13.77 -6.95 31.64
C MET A 406 -14.54 -6.37 32.84
N GLY A 407 -15.64 -7.03 33.23
CA GLY A 407 -16.41 -6.71 34.42
C GLY A 407 -15.67 -7.02 35.74
N SER A 408 -14.87 -8.08 35.78
CA SER A 408 -14.29 -8.64 37.03
C SER A 408 -12.80 -8.33 37.27
N ALA A 409 -12.03 -7.91 36.27
CA ALA A 409 -10.56 -7.75 36.35
C ALA A 409 -10.05 -6.50 37.10
N GLY A 410 -10.92 -5.62 37.59
CA GLY A 410 -10.57 -4.43 38.39
C GLY A 410 -10.51 -3.12 37.59
N LYS A 411 -10.68 -1.98 38.30
CA LYS A 411 -10.84 -0.65 37.70
C LYS A 411 -9.59 -0.10 36.99
N ALA A 412 -8.40 -0.56 37.38
CA ALA A 412 -7.13 -0.16 36.78
C ALA A 412 -6.80 -0.94 35.49
N CYS A 413 -7.54 -2.01 35.18
CA CYS A 413 -7.34 -2.80 33.96
C CYS A 413 -8.04 -2.16 32.76
N ARG A 414 -7.34 -2.19 31.63
CA ARG A 414 -7.78 -1.71 30.31
C ARG A 414 -7.76 -2.84 29.30
N PHE A 415 -8.62 -2.72 28.30
CA PHE A 415 -8.86 -3.78 27.32
C PHE A 415 -8.87 -3.21 25.92
N VAL A 416 -8.21 -3.90 25.00
CA VAL A 416 -8.28 -3.64 23.56
C VAL A 416 -8.79 -4.89 22.89
N LEU A 417 -9.89 -4.78 22.16
CA LEU A 417 -10.43 -5.86 21.34
C LEU A 417 -10.26 -5.50 19.87
N CYS A 418 -9.64 -6.37 19.09
CA CYS A 418 -9.48 -6.21 17.65
C CYS A 418 -10.47 -7.10 16.90
N ALA A 419 -11.26 -6.51 16.01
CA ALA A 419 -12.25 -7.23 15.23
C ALA A 419 -12.39 -6.65 13.81
N ARG A 420 -13.07 -7.41 12.94
CA ARG A 420 -13.57 -6.88 11.66
C ARG A 420 -14.99 -6.37 11.80
N PRO A 421 -15.43 -5.44 10.92
CA PRO A 421 -16.79 -4.91 10.97
C PRO A 421 -17.89 -5.98 11.01
N TYR A 422 -17.78 -7.08 10.25
CA TYR A 422 -18.80 -8.13 10.27
C TYR A 422 -18.84 -8.92 11.60
N ALA A 423 -17.72 -9.00 12.31
CA ALA A 423 -17.62 -9.72 13.58
C ALA A 423 -18.18 -8.87 14.74
N TRP A 424 -18.50 -7.61 14.47
CA TRP A 424 -19.03 -6.64 15.43
C TRP A 424 -20.28 -5.93 14.88
N PRO A 425 -21.48 -6.53 15.02
CA PRO A 425 -22.71 -6.04 14.39
C PRO A 425 -23.13 -4.62 14.78
N GLY A 426 -22.65 -4.12 15.93
CA GLY A 426 -22.98 -2.78 16.43
C GLY A 426 -22.36 -1.62 15.65
N GLY A 427 -21.45 -1.89 14.71
CA GLY A 427 -20.74 -0.85 13.96
C GLY A 427 -19.79 -0.01 14.84
N ALA A 428 -19.23 1.06 14.28
CA ALA A 428 -18.40 1.99 15.03
C ALA A 428 -19.28 2.98 15.81
N ASP A 429 -19.08 3.01 17.13
CA ASP A 429 -19.69 3.97 18.04
C ASP A 429 -18.59 4.49 19.00
N PRO A 430 -17.94 5.62 18.64
CA PRO A 430 -16.88 6.19 19.46
C PRO A 430 -17.30 6.55 20.88
N ALA A 431 -18.59 6.84 21.13
CA ALA A 431 -19.08 7.14 22.47
C ALA A 431 -19.07 5.91 23.38
N GLN A 432 -19.20 4.71 22.80
CA GLN A 432 -19.13 3.42 23.49
C GLN A 432 -17.73 2.78 23.43
N GLY A 433 -16.73 3.50 22.92
CA GLY A 433 -15.37 2.96 22.81
C GLY A 433 -15.16 2.04 21.60
N VAL A 434 -16.01 2.11 20.57
CA VAL A 434 -15.86 1.31 19.33
C VAL A 434 -15.45 2.22 18.17
N TYR A 435 -14.27 2.00 17.61
CA TYR A 435 -13.70 2.85 16.55
C TYR A 435 -13.37 2.03 15.30
N ALA A 436 -13.54 2.62 14.12
CA ALA A 436 -13.02 2.07 12.88
C ALA A 436 -11.67 2.73 12.54
N LEU A 437 -10.67 1.93 12.16
CA LEU A 437 -9.38 2.43 11.67
C LEU A 437 -9.55 3.07 10.28
N ALA A 438 -8.88 4.19 10.08
CA ALA A 438 -8.77 4.85 8.79
C ALA A 438 -7.68 4.19 7.92
N ASP A 439 -7.77 4.42 6.61
CA ASP A 439 -6.67 4.14 5.69
C ASP A 439 -5.53 5.16 5.96
N LEU A 440 -4.26 4.81 5.70
CA LEU A 440 -3.13 5.69 5.96
C LEU A 440 -3.18 6.96 5.10
N ASP A 441 -2.90 8.11 5.70
CA ASP A 441 -2.73 9.37 4.97
C ASP A 441 -1.31 9.51 4.38
N ASP A 442 -1.11 10.52 3.52
CA ASP A 442 0.18 10.73 2.85
C ASP A 442 1.30 11.05 3.84
N GLY A 443 1.01 11.67 4.99
CA GLY A 443 1.98 11.93 6.03
C GLY A 443 2.39 10.66 6.79
N GLN A 444 1.45 9.76 7.08
CA GLN A 444 1.69 8.46 7.70
C GLN A 444 2.51 7.55 6.78
N ILE A 445 2.18 7.53 5.48
CA ILE A 445 2.93 6.77 4.48
C ILE A 445 4.37 7.27 4.39
N GLU A 446 4.58 8.59 4.37
CA GLU A 446 5.92 9.16 4.32
C GLU A 446 6.73 8.83 5.58
N ARG A 447 6.12 8.96 6.77
CA ARG A 447 6.76 8.57 8.03
C ARG A 447 7.16 7.10 8.03
N PHE A 448 6.30 6.22 7.52
CA PHE A 448 6.61 4.79 7.42
C PHE A 448 7.82 4.54 6.51
N ILE A 449 7.84 5.12 5.31
CA ILE A 449 8.94 4.94 4.35
C ILE A 449 10.26 5.44 4.93
N ARG A 450 10.26 6.61 5.58
CA ARG A 450 11.45 7.17 6.23
C ARG A 450 11.92 6.30 7.39
N ALA A 451 11.02 5.86 8.25
CA ALA A 451 11.32 4.99 9.38
C ALA A 451 11.88 3.63 8.93
N TRP A 452 11.30 3.05 7.88
CA TRP A 452 11.78 1.82 7.24
C TRP A 452 13.24 1.93 6.83
N TYR A 453 13.60 2.94 6.04
CA TYR A 453 14.98 3.12 5.56
C TYR A 453 15.95 3.53 6.67
N ALA A 454 15.50 4.32 7.65
CA ALA A 454 16.30 4.62 8.83
C ALA A 454 16.65 3.33 9.60
N ALA A 455 15.68 2.42 9.77
CA ALA A 455 15.89 1.14 10.43
C ALA A 455 16.91 0.24 9.69
N LEU A 456 16.93 0.30 8.35
CA LEU A 456 17.93 -0.41 7.52
C LEU A 456 19.33 0.19 7.65
N VAL A 457 19.44 1.52 7.76
CA VAL A 457 20.72 2.23 7.96
C VAL A 457 21.30 1.93 9.34
N THR A 458 20.49 2.01 10.40
CA THR A 458 20.91 1.72 11.78
C THR A 458 21.48 0.30 11.92
N ARG A 459 21.01 -0.64 11.11
CA ARG A 459 21.46 -2.04 11.08
C ARG A 459 22.66 -2.30 10.16
N GLY A 460 23.12 -1.29 9.42
CA GLY A 460 24.20 -1.43 8.45
C GLY A 460 23.82 -2.23 7.20
N TRP A 461 22.53 -2.43 6.94
CA TRP A 461 22.04 -3.10 5.72
C TRP A 461 22.14 -2.18 4.51
N ARG A 462 22.10 -0.86 4.73
CA ARG A 462 22.23 0.17 3.70
C ARG A 462 23.07 1.35 4.19
N SER A 463 23.75 2.03 3.26
CA SER A 463 24.45 3.29 3.56
C SER A 463 23.47 4.47 3.61
N PRO A 464 23.71 5.51 4.42
CA PRO A 464 22.83 6.69 4.52
C PRO A 464 22.49 7.34 3.16
N GLY A 465 23.48 7.58 2.30
CA GLY A 465 23.25 8.20 0.99
C GLY A 465 22.49 7.33 0.00
N ASP A 466 22.55 6.00 0.13
CA ASP A 466 21.71 5.10 -0.67
C ASP A 466 20.26 5.10 -0.17
N ALA A 467 20.07 5.17 1.16
CA ALA A 467 18.75 5.23 1.79
C ALA A 467 17.99 6.50 1.40
N GLU A 468 18.63 7.68 1.41
CA GLU A 468 17.99 8.94 0.99
C GLU A 468 17.44 8.86 -0.45
N ARG A 469 18.28 8.40 -1.40
CA ARG A 469 17.83 8.22 -2.80
C ARG A 469 16.66 7.24 -2.91
N LYS A 470 16.66 6.16 -2.11
CA LYS A 470 15.59 5.15 -2.11
C LYS A 470 14.30 5.62 -1.44
N ILE A 471 14.39 6.52 -0.46
CA ILE A 471 13.23 7.20 0.13
C ILE A 471 12.57 8.05 -0.95
N ASP A 472 13.33 8.88 -1.66
CA ASP A 472 12.79 9.75 -2.71
C ASP A 472 12.18 8.94 -3.85
N ASP A 473 12.84 7.84 -4.26
CA ASP A 473 12.35 6.90 -5.28
C ASP A 473 10.98 6.29 -4.89
N LEU A 474 10.85 5.77 -3.66
CA LEU A 474 9.59 5.17 -3.21
C LEU A 474 8.49 6.22 -2.94
N LEU A 475 8.85 7.42 -2.47
CA LEU A 475 7.92 8.54 -2.29
C LEU A 475 7.41 9.09 -3.62
N ALA A 476 8.23 9.05 -4.68
CA ALA A 476 7.78 9.36 -6.03
C ALA A 476 6.91 8.24 -6.59
N ALA A 477 7.32 6.98 -6.43
CA ALA A 477 6.59 5.83 -6.94
C ALA A 477 5.17 5.71 -6.34
N ARG A 478 4.96 6.03 -5.05
CA ARG A 478 3.62 5.98 -4.43
C ARG A 478 2.61 6.95 -5.05
N GLN A 479 3.06 8.00 -5.73
CA GLN A 479 2.18 8.98 -6.38
C GLN A 479 1.56 8.43 -7.67
N ARG A 480 2.02 7.27 -8.15
CA ARG A 480 1.39 6.60 -9.28
C ARG A 480 -0.07 6.22 -8.93
N PRO A 481 -1.06 6.54 -9.78
CA PRO A 481 -2.48 6.31 -9.48
C PRO A 481 -2.86 4.86 -9.15
N ASP A 482 -2.12 3.89 -9.70
CA ASP A 482 -2.30 2.46 -9.44
C ASP A 482 -1.74 2.01 -8.07
N LEU A 483 -0.72 2.71 -7.55
CA LEU A 483 -0.05 2.37 -6.30
C LEU A 483 -0.59 3.13 -5.09
N LEU A 484 -1.11 4.35 -5.28
CA LEU A 484 -1.60 5.16 -4.18
C LEU A 484 -2.67 4.44 -3.32
N PRO A 485 -3.71 3.79 -3.88
CA PRO A 485 -4.69 3.06 -3.08
C PRO A 485 -4.07 1.89 -2.31
N LEU A 486 -3.01 1.27 -2.84
CA LEU A 486 -2.30 0.17 -2.19
C LEU A 486 -1.45 0.70 -1.02
N ALA A 487 -0.73 1.80 -1.21
CA ALA A 487 0.12 2.42 -0.21
C ALA A 487 -0.65 2.86 1.04
N ARG A 488 -1.96 3.13 0.91
CA ARG A 488 -2.83 3.48 2.04
C ARG A 488 -3.14 2.31 2.98
N ASN A 489 -2.91 1.06 2.57
CA ASN A 489 -3.05 -0.11 3.44
C ASN A 489 -1.68 -0.51 4.02
N PRO A 490 -1.51 -0.56 5.36
CA PRO A 490 -0.22 -0.88 5.99
C PRO A 490 0.43 -2.19 5.52
N LEU A 491 -0.35 -3.26 5.29
CA LEU A 491 0.17 -4.54 4.80
C LEU A 491 0.74 -4.39 3.39
N LEU A 492 0.02 -3.71 2.50
CA LEU A 492 0.42 -3.50 1.11
C LEU A 492 1.62 -2.54 1.01
N LEU A 493 1.62 -1.47 1.80
CA LEU A 493 2.78 -0.56 1.90
C LEU A 493 4.04 -1.30 2.37
N THR A 494 3.88 -2.23 3.31
CA THR A 494 4.99 -3.07 3.77
C THR A 494 5.48 -4.00 2.66
N LEU A 495 4.59 -4.58 1.85
CA LEU A 495 4.97 -5.38 0.67
C LEU A 495 5.72 -4.53 -0.35
N MET A 496 5.23 -3.33 -0.65
CA MET A 496 5.89 -2.39 -1.56
C MET A 496 7.29 -2.01 -1.07
N ALA A 497 7.43 -1.63 0.21
CA ALA A 497 8.73 -1.31 0.81
C ALA A 497 9.70 -2.50 0.77
N THR A 498 9.19 -3.72 0.98
CA THR A 498 9.96 -4.96 0.89
C THR A 498 10.47 -5.21 -0.53
N LEU A 499 9.57 -5.16 -1.53
CA LEU A 499 9.93 -5.33 -2.95
C LEU A 499 10.97 -4.30 -3.39
N HIS A 500 10.74 -3.03 -3.04
CA HIS A 500 11.63 -1.94 -3.38
C HIS A 500 13.01 -2.11 -2.72
N THR A 501 13.06 -2.57 -1.47
CA THR A 501 14.34 -2.82 -0.76
C THR A 501 15.16 -3.92 -1.44
N ASN A 502 14.49 -4.99 -1.89
CA ASN A 502 15.13 -6.17 -2.48
C ASN A 502 15.58 -5.93 -3.92
N ARG A 503 14.74 -5.29 -4.74
CA ARG A 503 14.99 -5.05 -6.17
C ARG A 503 15.74 -3.75 -6.45
N GLY A 504 15.78 -2.85 -5.46
CA GLY A 504 16.26 -1.49 -5.60
C GLY A 504 15.20 -0.53 -6.16
N ARG A 505 14.21 -0.97 -6.94
CA ARG A 505 13.09 -0.14 -7.40
C ARG A 505 11.82 -0.97 -7.46
N LEU A 506 10.66 -0.33 -7.43
CA LEU A 506 9.40 -1.04 -7.72
C LEU A 506 9.30 -1.33 -9.22
N PRO A 507 8.68 -2.45 -9.63
CA PRO A 507 8.32 -2.67 -11.02
C PRO A 507 7.50 -1.49 -11.57
N ASP A 508 7.89 -1.01 -12.75
CA ASP A 508 7.14 0.02 -13.48
C ASP A 508 5.79 -0.54 -13.95
N ASP A 509 5.76 -1.83 -14.29
CA ASP A 509 4.59 -2.58 -14.74
C ASP A 509 3.78 -3.12 -13.54
N ARG A 510 2.47 -2.86 -13.51
CA ARG A 510 1.60 -3.30 -12.42
C ARG A 510 1.37 -4.80 -12.39
N ALA A 511 1.40 -5.50 -13.52
CA ALA A 511 1.26 -6.96 -13.56
C ALA A 511 2.48 -7.61 -12.90
N ASP A 512 3.69 -7.09 -13.19
CA ASP A 512 4.92 -7.56 -12.56
C ASP A 512 4.91 -7.24 -11.05
N LEU A 513 4.43 -6.07 -10.63
CA LEU A 513 4.27 -5.73 -9.21
C LEU A 513 3.33 -6.69 -8.48
N TYR A 514 2.19 -7.02 -9.08
CA TYR A 514 1.22 -7.94 -8.50
C TYR A 514 1.72 -9.38 -8.47
N GLU A 515 2.38 -9.83 -9.53
CA GLU A 515 3.06 -11.13 -9.58
C GLU A 515 4.06 -11.23 -8.42
N GLU A 516 4.98 -10.26 -8.30
CA GLU A 516 5.99 -10.27 -7.25
C GLU A 516 5.38 -10.13 -5.84
N SER A 517 4.28 -9.40 -5.70
CA SER A 517 3.57 -9.28 -4.42
C SER A 517 2.87 -10.58 -4.03
N VAL A 518 2.23 -11.26 -4.99
CA VAL A 518 1.62 -12.59 -4.79
C VAL A 518 2.71 -13.61 -4.49
N GLU A 519 3.82 -13.59 -5.26
CA GLU A 519 4.99 -14.41 -4.98
C GLU A 519 5.56 -14.12 -3.60
N LEU A 520 5.67 -12.86 -3.14
CA LEU A 520 6.13 -12.55 -1.79
C LEU A 520 5.17 -13.06 -0.70
N LEU A 521 3.86 -12.91 -0.89
CA LEU A 521 2.86 -13.49 0.01
C LEU A 521 2.97 -15.02 0.03
N MET A 522 3.23 -15.62 -1.13
CA MET A 522 3.54 -17.03 -1.28
C MET A 522 4.96 -17.40 -0.87
N LEU A 523 5.94 -16.49 -0.71
CA LEU A 523 7.34 -16.79 -0.35
C LEU A 523 7.60 -16.59 1.14
N ARG A 524 6.76 -15.81 1.84
CA ARG A 524 6.65 -15.79 3.33
C ARG A 524 6.48 -17.21 3.92
N TRP A 525 6.14 -18.15 3.05
CA TRP A 525 6.17 -19.60 3.10
C TRP A 525 7.48 -20.27 3.58
N ASN A 526 8.66 -19.72 3.28
CA ASN A 526 9.85 -20.57 3.08
C ASN A 526 10.86 -20.72 4.24
N ARG A 527 10.76 -19.98 5.37
CA ARG A 527 11.86 -19.95 6.38
C ARG A 527 11.56 -20.42 7.81
N GLN A 528 10.32 -20.78 8.15
CA GLN A 528 10.09 -21.65 9.31
C GLN A 528 10.18 -23.12 8.90
N ILE A 529 11.39 -23.67 9.00
CA ILE A 529 11.78 -25.10 8.98
C ILE A 529 10.69 -26.03 8.39
N GLY A 530 10.77 -26.29 7.08
CA GLY A 530 10.17 -27.48 6.45
C GLY A 530 8.65 -27.55 6.34
N ALA A 531 7.91 -26.45 6.53
CA ALA A 531 6.44 -26.44 6.47
C ALA A 531 5.83 -26.91 5.13
N ASP A 532 6.52 -26.71 4.02
CA ASP A 532 6.05 -27.05 2.67
C ASP A 532 6.27 -28.52 2.39
N LYS A 533 7.44 -29.00 2.80
CA LYS A 533 7.72 -30.42 2.82
C LYS A 533 6.73 -31.10 3.76
N ALA A 534 6.46 -30.54 4.93
CA ALA A 534 5.47 -31.08 5.87
C ALA A 534 4.05 -31.10 5.30
N LEU A 535 3.56 -30.02 4.64
CA LEU A 535 2.24 -30.03 4.01
C LEU A 535 2.19 -30.98 2.81
N LEU A 536 3.17 -30.94 1.91
CA LEU A 536 3.19 -31.81 0.73
C LEU A 536 3.39 -33.29 1.11
N ASP A 537 4.19 -33.57 2.14
CA ASP A 537 4.37 -34.89 2.75
C ASP A 537 3.08 -35.32 3.48
N GLU A 538 2.38 -34.42 4.19
CA GLU A 538 1.10 -34.68 4.86
C GLU A 538 -0.02 -34.96 3.86
N LEU A 539 -0.08 -34.20 2.75
CA LEU A 539 -1.00 -34.46 1.65
C LEU A 539 -0.65 -35.77 0.95
N ALA A 540 0.62 -36.18 0.94
CA ALA A 540 1.14 -37.42 0.36
C ALA A 540 0.68 -37.66 -1.09
N ILE A 541 0.63 -36.59 -1.90
CA ILE A 541 0.21 -36.66 -3.31
C ILE A 541 1.45 -36.60 -4.21
N PRO A 542 1.78 -37.68 -4.94
CA PRO A 542 2.97 -37.72 -5.78
C PRO A 542 2.95 -36.62 -6.85
N GLY A 543 4.00 -35.80 -6.88
CA GLY A 543 4.21 -34.79 -7.93
C GLY A 543 3.43 -33.49 -7.77
N LEU A 544 2.64 -33.32 -6.70
CA LEU A 544 1.93 -32.08 -6.41
C LEU A 544 2.92 -30.94 -6.18
N LYS A 545 2.72 -29.84 -6.91
CA LYS A 545 3.49 -28.61 -6.77
C LYS A 545 2.60 -27.50 -6.21
N LEU A 546 3.31 -26.52 -5.70
CA LEU A 546 2.79 -25.29 -5.17
C LEU A 546 2.16 -24.39 -6.25
N SER A 547 2.67 -24.47 -7.47
CA SER A 547 2.04 -23.89 -8.67
C SER A 547 0.64 -24.45 -8.90
N ASP A 548 0.42 -25.73 -8.62
CA ASP A 548 -0.88 -26.38 -8.89
C ASP A 548 -1.96 -25.85 -7.93
N LEU A 549 -1.59 -25.55 -6.68
CA LEU A 549 -2.48 -24.90 -5.71
C LEU A 549 -2.81 -23.47 -6.14
N ARG A 550 -1.84 -22.75 -6.69
CA ARG A 550 -2.02 -21.41 -7.22
C ARG A 550 -2.99 -21.40 -8.40
N GLU A 551 -2.86 -22.32 -9.36
CA GLU A 551 -3.77 -22.44 -10.51
C GLU A 551 -5.24 -22.60 -10.06
N VAL A 552 -5.49 -23.38 -9.00
CA VAL A 552 -6.84 -23.50 -8.42
C VAL A 552 -7.33 -22.18 -7.81
N LEU A 553 -6.46 -21.44 -7.12
CA LEU A 553 -6.81 -20.11 -6.57
C LEU A 553 -7.12 -19.10 -7.67
N GLU A 554 -6.36 -19.13 -8.78
CA GLU A 554 -6.60 -18.29 -9.95
C GLU A 554 -7.99 -18.56 -10.55
N GLU A 555 -8.37 -19.84 -10.69
CA GLU A 555 -9.72 -20.23 -11.13
C GLU A 555 -10.81 -19.75 -10.17
N VAL A 556 -10.60 -19.90 -8.86
CA VAL A 556 -11.53 -19.41 -7.84
C VAL A 556 -11.67 -17.90 -7.95
N ALA A 557 -10.57 -17.16 -8.05
CA ALA A 557 -10.55 -15.71 -8.19
C ALA A 557 -11.36 -15.27 -9.42
N PHE A 558 -11.14 -15.91 -10.57
CA PHE A 558 -11.90 -15.64 -11.80
C PHE A 558 -13.39 -15.88 -11.62
N LYS A 559 -13.81 -17.05 -11.12
CA LYS A 559 -15.24 -17.38 -10.94
C LYS A 559 -15.91 -16.49 -9.90
N VAL A 560 -15.17 -16.05 -8.89
CA VAL A 560 -15.65 -15.14 -7.85
C VAL A 560 -15.83 -13.75 -8.44
N HIS A 561 -14.84 -13.25 -9.18
CA HIS A 561 -14.91 -11.97 -9.88
C HIS A 561 -16.07 -11.95 -10.87
N ALA A 562 -16.23 -13.00 -11.69
CA ALA A 562 -17.31 -13.12 -12.67
C ALA A 562 -18.71 -13.15 -12.03
N GLY A 563 -18.86 -13.71 -10.83
CA GLY A 563 -20.13 -13.76 -10.11
C GLY A 563 -20.55 -12.45 -9.42
N ASN A 564 -19.66 -11.45 -9.40
CA ASN A 564 -19.80 -10.22 -8.62
C ASN A 564 -19.95 -8.96 -9.47
N VAL A 565 -20.44 -9.09 -10.70
CA VAL A 565 -20.69 -7.97 -11.60
C VAL A 565 -21.53 -6.89 -10.91
N GLY A 566 -21.03 -5.66 -10.90
CA GLY A 566 -21.72 -4.50 -10.30
C GLY A 566 -21.56 -4.37 -8.78
N ARG A 567 -20.70 -5.16 -8.13
CA ARG A 567 -20.37 -5.01 -6.70
C ARG A 567 -18.97 -4.44 -6.48
N GLU A 568 -18.84 -3.56 -5.49
CA GLU A 568 -17.56 -3.01 -5.06
C GLU A 568 -16.89 -3.92 -4.01
N GLY A 569 -15.55 -3.86 -3.92
CA GLY A 569 -14.77 -4.71 -3.00
C GLY A 569 -14.56 -6.16 -3.45
N THR A 570 -13.98 -6.98 -2.56
CA THR A 570 -13.79 -8.42 -2.76
C THR A 570 -15.06 -9.18 -2.40
N ALA A 571 -15.30 -10.34 -3.02
CA ALA A 571 -16.44 -11.19 -2.66
C ALA A 571 -16.16 -12.05 -1.44
N ASP A 572 -17.23 -12.43 -0.74
CA ASP A 572 -17.21 -13.59 0.15
C ASP A 572 -17.20 -14.88 -0.67
N ILE A 573 -16.36 -15.82 -0.23
CA ILE A 573 -16.15 -17.14 -0.81
C ILE A 573 -16.46 -18.17 0.26
N GLY A 574 -17.50 -18.98 0.05
CA GLY A 574 -17.83 -20.08 0.96
C GLY A 574 -16.75 -21.17 1.00
N GLU A 575 -16.54 -21.76 2.18
CA GLU A 575 -15.61 -22.87 2.42
C GLU A 575 -15.87 -24.07 1.50
N ASP A 576 -17.13 -24.45 1.30
CA ASP A 576 -17.53 -25.56 0.42
C ASP A 576 -17.10 -25.28 -1.02
N ARG A 577 -17.18 -24.01 -1.46
CA ARG A 577 -16.71 -23.62 -2.80
C ARG A 577 -15.20 -23.81 -2.94
N LEU A 578 -14.42 -23.41 -1.93
CA LEU A 578 -12.97 -23.60 -1.91
C LEU A 578 -12.60 -25.09 -1.85
N VAL A 579 -13.21 -25.84 -0.94
CA VAL A 579 -13.00 -27.29 -0.79
C VAL A 579 -13.34 -28.01 -2.09
N ARG A 580 -14.45 -27.68 -2.76
CA ARG A 580 -14.81 -28.25 -4.06
C ARG A 580 -13.81 -27.90 -5.16
N ALA A 581 -13.22 -26.71 -5.12
CA ALA A 581 -12.22 -26.30 -6.10
C ALA A 581 -10.90 -27.07 -5.95
N PHE A 582 -10.43 -27.29 -4.71
CA PHE A 582 -9.19 -28.04 -4.45
C PHE A 582 -9.35 -29.57 -4.52
N CYS A 583 -10.55 -30.10 -4.27
CA CYS A 583 -10.81 -31.53 -4.20
C CYS A 583 -10.32 -32.33 -5.43
N PRO A 584 -10.56 -31.90 -6.70
CA PRO A 584 -10.05 -32.59 -7.88
C PRO A 584 -8.53 -32.75 -7.92
N LEU A 585 -7.79 -31.70 -7.52
CA LEU A 585 -6.33 -31.71 -7.46
C LEU A 585 -5.81 -32.66 -6.37
N LEU A 586 -6.57 -32.82 -5.30
CA LEU A 586 -6.17 -33.56 -4.11
C LEU A 586 -6.70 -35.00 -4.09
N GLY A 587 -6.78 -35.65 -5.26
CA GLY A 587 -7.21 -37.04 -5.37
C GLY A 587 -8.69 -37.27 -5.05
N LYS A 588 -9.52 -36.23 -5.17
CA LYS A 588 -10.95 -36.21 -4.76
C LYS A 588 -11.17 -36.36 -3.26
N ASP A 589 -10.17 -36.02 -2.45
CA ASP A 589 -10.25 -36.04 -0.99
C ASP A 589 -10.65 -34.66 -0.44
N ARG A 590 -11.86 -34.58 0.14
CA ARG A 590 -12.39 -33.35 0.74
C ARG A 590 -11.67 -32.97 2.04
N ASN A 591 -11.12 -33.94 2.78
CA ASN A 591 -10.40 -33.65 4.02
C ASN A 591 -9.06 -32.99 3.71
N LYS A 592 -8.33 -33.52 2.72
CA LYS A 592 -7.09 -32.89 2.22
C LYS A 592 -7.36 -31.49 1.67
N ALA A 593 -8.48 -31.30 0.96
CA ALA A 593 -8.89 -29.98 0.50
C ALA A 593 -9.20 -29.01 1.66
N ALA A 594 -9.85 -29.46 2.72
CA ALA A 594 -10.07 -28.64 3.92
C ALA A 594 -8.73 -28.25 4.59
N VAL A 595 -7.77 -29.17 4.70
CA VAL A 595 -6.42 -28.89 5.20
C VAL A 595 -5.72 -27.81 4.36
N VAL A 596 -5.83 -27.89 3.03
CA VAL A 596 -5.28 -26.87 2.12
C VAL A 596 -5.96 -25.51 2.30
N VAL A 597 -7.29 -25.46 2.42
CA VAL A 597 -8.02 -24.21 2.66
C VAL A 597 -7.61 -23.56 3.97
N GLU A 598 -7.56 -24.35 5.03
CA GLU A 598 -7.10 -23.94 6.35
C GLU A 598 -5.64 -23.46 6.32
N TYR A 599 -4.80 -24.13 5.53
CA TYR A 599 -3.41 -23.72 5.32
C TYR A 599 -3.30 -22.37 4.58
N ILE A 600 -4.04 -22.18 3.49
CA ILE A 600 -4.01 -20.93 2.68
C ILE A 600 -4.47 -19.74 3.53
N GLU A 601 -5.52 -19.91 4.33
CA GLU A 601 -6.00 -18.90 5.27
C GLU A 601 -4.95 -18.58 6.34
N LYS A 602 -4.39 -19.60 7.00
CA LYS A 602 -3.57 -19.42 8.20
C LYS A 602 -2.11 -19.05 7.92
N ARG A 603 -1.57 -19.39 6.74
CA ARG A 603 -0.13 -19.28 6.46
C ARG A 603 0.22 -18.46 5.23
N ALA A 604 -0.56 -18.55 4.15
CA ALA A 604 -0.28 -17.79 2.93
C ALA A 604 -0.85 -16.36 2.98
N GLY A 605 -1.92 -16.15 3.75
CA GLY A 605 -2.61 -14.86 3.83
C GLY A 605 -3.17 -14.39 2.48
N LEU A 606 -3.30 -15.28 1.49
CA LEU A 606 -3.93 -15.06 0.19
C LEU A 606 -5.45 -15.21 0.25
N LEU A 607 -5.94 -15.89 1.28
CA LEU A 607 -7.34 -15.89 1.67
C LEU A 607 -7.42 -15.48 3.13
N ILE A 608 -8.49 -14.80 3.46
CA ILE A 608 -8.70 -14.29 4.80
C ILE A 608 -10.14 -14.58 5.21
N GLY A 609 -10.32 -15.24 6.35
CA GLY A 609 -11.65 -15.53 6.91
C GLY A 609 -12.51 -14.26 7.05
N GLN A 610 -13.78 -14.39 6.70
CA GLN A 610 -14.86 -13.39 6.80
C GLN A 610 -15.98 -13.84 7.75
N GLY A 611 -15.67 -14.78 8.66
CA GLY A 611 -16.63 -15.32 9.61
C GLY A 611 -17.50 -16.39 8.98
N GLU A 612 -18.77 -16.43 9.38
CA GLU A 612 -19.72 -17.44 8.89
C GLU A 612 -21.02 -16.81 8.41
N LYS A 613 -21.57 -17.39 7.35
CA LYS A 613 -22.84 -17.03 6.75
C LYS A 613 -23.60 -18.31 6.46
N ASP A 614 -24.86 -18.36 6.89
CA ASP A 614 -25.75 -19.54 6.73
C ASP A 614 -25.16 -20.88 7.23
N GLY A 615 -24.31 -20.82 8.26
CA GLY A 615 -23.64 -21.99 8.84
C GLY A 615 -22.38 -22.47 8.11
N GLU A 616 -21.89 -21.69 7.13
CA GLU A 616 -20.68 -21.98 6.36
C GLU A 616 -19.64 -20.86 6.56
N ARG A 617 -18.36 -21.24 6.74
CA ARG A 617 -17.25 -20.28 6.81
C ARG A 617 -17.07 -19.55 5.48
N GLN A 618 -16.79 -18.26 5.59
CA GLN A 618 -16.57 -17.36 4.45
C GLN A 618 -15.12 -16.90 4.43
N PHE A 619 -14.60 -16.66 3.24
CA PHE A 619 -13.24 -16.22 2.98
C PHE A 619 -13.25 -15.09 1.94
N THR A 620 -12.19 -14.30 1.89
CA THR A 620 -12.01 -13.29 0.84
C THR A 620 -10.53 -13.06 0.54
N PHE A 621 -10.22 -12.44 -0.59
CA PHE A 621 -8.85 -12.04 -0.91
C PHE A 621 -8.44 -10.81 -0.08
N PRO A 622 -7.14 -10.61 0.22
CA PRO A 622 -6.66 -9.48 1.04
C PRO A 622 -7.02 -8.11 0.48
N HIS A 623 -7.04 -8.03 -0.85
CA HIS A 623 -7.38 -6.85 -1.59
C HIS A 623 -7.95 -7.22 -2.96
N ARG A 624 -8.79 -6.33 -3.52
CA ARG A 624 -9.45 -6.55 -4.82
C ARG A 624 -8.45 -6.69 -5.96
N THR A 625 -7.36 -5.93 -5.94
CA THR A 625 -6.33 -6.01 -6.99
C THR A 625 -5.65 -7.37 -7.08
N PHE A 626 -5.48 -8.09 -5.95
CA PHE A 626 -4.97 -9.47 -5.98
C PHE A 626 -6.00 -10.45 -6.55
N GLN A 627 -7.28 -10.28 -6.22
CA GLN A 627 -8.35 -11.06 -6.85
C GLN A 627 -8.37 -10.82 -8.37
N GLU A 628 -8.26 -9.57 -8.80
CA GLU A 628 -8.24 -9.17 -10.22
C GLU A 628 -7.01 -9.73 -10.95
N PHE A 629 -5.85 -9.69 -10.31
CA PHE A 629 -4.61 -10.25 -10.83
C PHE A 629 -4.66 -11.78 -10.99
N LEU A 630 -5.14 -12.49 -9.97
CA LEU A 630 -5.30 -13.95 -10.02
C LEU A 630 -6.36 -14.35 -11.06
N ALA A 631 -7.45 -13.58 -11.16
CA ALA A 631 -8.45 -13.77 -12.21
C ALA A 631 -7.86 -13.54 -13.62
N ALA A 632 -6.98 -12.54 -13.77
CA ALA A 632 -6.29 -12.25 -15.01
C ALA A 632 -5.30 -13.36 -15.40
N SER A 633 -4.59 -13.93 -14.42
CA SER A 633 -3.67 -15.06 -14.60
C SER A 633 -4.41 -16.30 -15.11
N PHE A 634 -5.55 -16.65 -14.48
CA PHE A 634 -6.41 -17.73 -14.95
C PHE A 634 -6.86 -17.51 -16.39
N LEU A 635 -7.36 -16.31 -16.70
CA LEU A 635 -7.89 -15.98 -18.01
C LEU A 635 -6.81 -16.07 -19.10
N ALA A 636 -5.61 -15.55 -18.83
CA ALA A 636 -4.46 -15.59 -19.75
C ALA A 636 -4.01 -17.02 -20.10
N ALA A 637 -4.21 -17.98 -19.18
CA ALA A 637 -3.88 -19.39 -19.38
C ALA A 637 -4.89 -20.14 -20.27
N GLN A 638 -6.10 -19.61 -20.50
CA GLN A 638 -7.14 -20.31 -21.26
C GLN A 638 -6.83 -20.41 -22.75
N GLY A 639 -7.24 -21.51 -23.39
CA GLY A 639 -6.99 -21.75 -24.83
C GLY A 639 -7.76 -20.79 -25.75
N ASP A 640 -9.00 -20.46 -25.38
CA ASP A 640 -9.93 -19.57 -26.09
C ASP A 640 -9.91 -18.12 -25.54
N PHE A 641 -8.79 -17.72 -24.94
CA PHE A 641 -8.54 -16.43 -24.27
C PHE A 641 -9.16 -15.21 -24.98
N ALA A 642 -8.92 -15.02 -26.28
CA ALA A 642 -9.40 -13.86 -27.03
C ALA A 642 -10.93 -13.78 -27.09
N ALA A 643 -11.59 -14.91 -27.37
CA ALA A 643 -13.04 -15.00 -27.43
C ALA A 643 -13.68 -14.78 -26.04
N GLN A 644 -13.07 -15.32 -24.99
CA GLN A 644 -13.52 -15.05 -23.62
C GLN A 644 -13.39 -13.56 -23.26
N CYS A 645 -12.28 -12.92 -23.59
CA CYS A 645 -12.10 -11.48 -23.34
C CYS A 645 -13.20 -10.64 -23.99
N ALA A 646 -13.50 -10.89 -25.26
CA ALA A 646 -14.55 -10.17 -25.98
C ALA A 646 -15.95 -10.44 -25.39
N GLY A 647 -16.25 -11.69 -25.02
CA GLY A 647 -17.51 -12.03 -24.37
C GLY A 647 -17.70 -11.35 -23.01
N LEU A 648 -16.67 -11.35 -22.16
CA LEU A 648 -16.69 -10.72 -20.85
C LEU A 648 -16.81 -9.19 -20.95
N ALA A 649 -16.06 -8.57 -21.87
CA ALA A 649 -16.13 -7.14 -22.09
C ALA A 649 -17.50 -6.69 -22.60
N ARG A 650 -18.12 -7.42 -23.53
CA ARG A 650 -19.47 -7.07 -24.02
C ARG A 650 -20.54 -7.26 -22.94
N ALA A 651 -20.36 -8.22 -22.02
CA ALA A 651 -21.31 -8.47 -20.95
C ALA A 651 -21.26 -7.42 -19.83
N ALA A 652 -20.06 -6.98 -19.43
CA ALA A 652 -19.88 -6.06 -18.31
C ALA A 652 -18.55 -5.29 -18.38
N PRO A 653 -18.38 -4.35 -19.33
CA PRO A 653 -17.06 -3.82 -19.68
C PRO A 653 -16.36 -3.10 -18.53
N THR A 654 -17.10 -2.31 -17.75
CA THR A 654 -16.57 -1.59 -16.58
C THR A 654 -16.10 -2.53 -15.46
N HIS A 655 -16.74 -3.68 -15.29
CA HIS A 655 -16.37 -4.68 -14.29
C HIS A 655 -15.04 -5.38 -14.59
N TRP A 656 -14.71 -5.48 -15.88
CA TRP A 656 -13.54 -6.19 -16.39
C TRP A 656 -12.37 -5.27 -16.77
N GLN A 657 -12.48 -3.97 -16.49
CA GLN A 657 -11.54 -2.94 -16.90
C GLN A 657 -10.11 -3.10 -16.36
N VAL A 658 -9.94 -3.81 -15.24
CA VAL A 658 -8.61 -4.11 -14.67
C VAL A 658 -8.12 -5.48 -15.14
N VAL A 659 -9.00 -6.48 -15.10
CA VAL A 659 -8.65 -7.88 -15.37
C VAL A 659 -8.23 -8.09 -16.84
N LEU A 660 -8.95 -7.52 -17.81
CA LEU A 660 -8.68 -7.78 -19.23
C LEU A 660 -7.35 -7.18 -19.71
N PRO A 661 -6.99 -5.93 -19.35
CA PRO A 661 -5.64 -5.40 -19.59
C PRO A 661 -4.53 -6.24 -18.98
N LEU A 662 -4.66 -6.61 -17.69
CA LEU A 662 -3.68 -7.45 -17.00
C LEU A 662 -3.54 -8.83 -17.68
N ALA A 663 -4.66 -9.46 -18.04
CA ALA A 663 -4.65 -10.78 -18.68
C ALA A 663 -3.98 -10.72 -20.06
N ALA A 664 -4.19 -9.66 -20.83
CA ALA A 664 -3.53 -9.47 -22.12
C ALA A 664 -2.02 -9.29 -21.98
N ARG A 665 -1.57 -8.56 -20.96
CA ARG A 665 -0.15 -8.42 -20.62
C ARG A 665 0.49 -9.75 -20.21
N LEU A 666 -0.18 -10.54 -19.37
CA LEU A 666 0.27 -11.87 -18.96
C LEU A 666 0.28 -12.87 -20.14
N ALA A 667 -0.67 -12.76 -21.06
CA ALA A 667 -0.73 -13.57 -22.28
C ALA A 667 0.36 -13.24 -23.32
N LYS A 668 1.15 -12.17 -23.08
CA LYS A 668 2.21 -11.63 -23.97
C LYS A 668 1.66 -11.02 -25.26
N ALA A 669 2.51 -10.27 -25.95
CA ALA A 669 2.12 -9.38 -27.04
C ALA A 669 1.23 -10.00 -28.14
N GLU A 670 1.60 -11.16 -28.70
CA GLU A 670 0.83 -11.76 -29.81
C GLU A 670 -0.58 -12.19 -29.39
N ARG A 671 -0.72 -12.91 -28.26
CA ARG A 671 -2.04 -13.36 -27.79
C ARG A 671 -2.84 -12.21 -27.19
N GLY A 672 -2.18 -11.31 -26.45
CA GLY A 672 -2.78 -10.12 -25.88
C GLY A 672 -3.34 -9.16 -26.95
N ALA A 673 -2.56 -8.86 -27.99
CA ALA A 673 -3.03 -8.05 -29.10
C ALA A 673 -4.16 -8.74 -29.88
N SER A 674 -4.11 -10.06 -30.05
CA SER A 674 -5.22 -10.80 -30.68
C SER A 674 -6.52 -10.69 -29.87
N ALA A 675 -6.45 -10.66 -28.53
CA ALA A 675 -7.61 -10.40 -27.68
C ALA A 675 -8.14 -8.97 -27.83
N ALA A 676 -7.24 -7.98 -27.90
CA ALA A 676 -7.59 -6.58 -28.19
C ALA A 676 -8.28 -6.43 -29.57
N ASP A 677 -7.84 -7.19 -30.57
CA ASP A 677 -8.44 -7.19 -31.89
C ASP A 677 -9.87 -7.76 -31.89
N GLU A 678 -10.09 -8.83 -31.12
CA GLU A 678 -11.40 -9.48 -30.99
C GLU A 678 -12.42 -8.56 -30.31
N LEU A 679 -12.00 -7.73 -29.36
CA LEU A 679 -12.85 -6.72 -28.70
C LEU A 679 -13.48 -5.73 -29.70
N VAL A 680 -12.72 -5.34 -30.73
CA VAL A 680 -13.20 -4.49 -31.84
C VAL A 680 -13.69 -5.30 -33.05
N GLY A 681 -13.85 -6.63 -32.90
CA GLY A 681 -14.38 -7.53 -33.92
C GLY A 681 -13.49 -7.71 -35.14
N GLY A 682 -12.18 -7.47 -35.01
CA GLY A 682 -11.18 -7.65 -36.08
C GLY A 682 -11.35 -6.72 -37.28
N LYS A 683 -12.11 -5.62 -37.16
CA LYS A 683 -12.41 -4.72 -38.29
C LYS A 683 -12.01 -3.28 -37.96
N SER A 684 -11.63 -2.54 -39.00
CA SER A 684 -11.49 -1.09 -38.88
C SER A 684 -12.86 -0.47 -38.56
N ILE A 685 -12.86 0.66 -37.87
CA ILE A 685 -14.09 1.43 -37.64
C ILE A 685 -14.78 1.81 -38.97
N VAL A 686 -14.00 2.06 -40.02
CA VAL A 686 -14.51 2.36 -41.37
C VAL A 686 -15.27 1.17 -41.94
N ASP A 687 -14.74 -0.04 -41.81
CA ASP A 687 -15.41 -1.25 -42.30
C ASP A 687 -16.61 -1.65 -41.44
N PHE A 688 -16.56 -1.39 -40.13
CA PHE A 688 -17.70 -1.60 -39.24
C PHE A 688 -18.88 -0.71 -39.65
N ARG A 689 -18.63 0.58 -39.90
CA ARG A 689 -19.64 1.57 -40.31
C ARG A 689 -20.35 1.25 -41.63
N LYS A 690 -19.78 0.38 -42.47
CA LYS A 690 -20.45 -0.10 -43.70
C LYS A 690 -21.65 -1.02 -43.41
N ARG A 691 -21.74 -1.60 -42.21
CA ARG A 691 -22.75 -2.63 -41.85
C ARG A 691 -23.59 -2.28 -40.63
N GLY A 692 -23.18 -1.31 -39.81
CA GLY A 692 -23.89 -0.90 -38.60
C GLY A 692 -23.35 0.40 -38.02
N ARG A 693 -23.96 0.88 -36.95
CA ARG A 693 -23.47 2.01 -36.15
C ARG A 693 -22.94 1.48 -34.82
N PRO A 694 -21.77 1.93 -34.35
CA PRO A 694 -21.28 1.52 -33.04
C PRO A 694 -22.19 2.02 -31.92
N GLU A 695 -22.32 1.22 -30.87
CA GLU A 695 -23.04 1.57 -29.65
C GLU A 695 -22.05 1.84 -28.51
N GLU A 696 -22.53 2.31 -27.35
CA GLU A 696 -21.71 2.59 -26.16
C GLU A 696 -20.81 1.41 -25.77
N ALA A 697 -21.33 0.19 -25.87
CA ALA A 697 -20.58 -1.03 -25.57
C ALA A 697 -19.38 -1.25 -26.52
N ASP A 698 -19.51 -0.91 -27.81
CA ASP A 698 -18.42 -1.03 -28.76
C ASP A 698 -17.32 0.00 -28.47
N TRP A 699 -17.68 1.23 -28.08
CA TRP A 699 -16.72 2.24 -27.65
C TRP A 699 -15.99 1.85 -26.37
N THR A 700 -16.70 1.28 -25.41
CA THR A 700 -16.08 0.80 -24.18
C THR A 700 -15.14 -0.39 -24.47
N CYS A 701 -15.53 -1.29 -25.38
CA CYS A 701 -14.65 -2.37 -25.83
C CYS A 701 -13.41 -1.84 -26.55
N ALA A 702 -13.52 -0.77 -27.35
CA ALA A 702 -12.37 -0.12 -27.98
C ALA A 702 -11.42 0.49 -26.94
N LEU A 703 -11.94 1.15 -25.90
CA LEU A 703 -11.15 1.64 -24.78
C LEU A 703 -10.40 0.51 -24.05
N LEU A 704 -11.07 -0.60 -23.79
CA LEU A 704 -10.46 -1.79 -23.17
C LEU A 704 -9.37 -2.39 -24.07
N ALA A 705 -9.64 -2.50 -25.37
CA ALA A 705 -8.66 -2.97 -26.35
C ALA A 705 -7.43 -2.07 -26.36
N GLY A 706 -7.62 -0.74 -26.34
CA GLY A 706 -6.51 0.20 -26.30
C GLY A 706 -5.71 0.09 -24.99
N THR A 707 -6.41 -0.06 -23.87
CA THR A 707 -5.78 -0.26 -22.55
C THR A 707 -5.00 -1.57 -22.49
N GLN A 708 -5.49 -2.65 -23.12
CA GLN A 708 -4.73 -3.90 -23.25
C GLN A 708 -3.41 -3.70 -24.01
N LEU A 709 -3.44 -2.96 -25.12
CA LEU A 709 -2.25 -2.69 -25.92
C LEU A 709 -1.25 -1.77 -25.20
N GLN A 710 -1.76 -0.76 -24.48
CA GLN A 710 -0.95 0.10 -23.61
C GLN A 710 -0.26 -0.74 -22.52
N GLU A 711 -0.99 -1.65 -21.87
CA GLU A 711 -0.46 -2.50 -20.81
C GLU A 711 0.62 -3.45 -21.33
N ILE A 712 0.44 -4.02 -22.53
CA ILE A 712 1.45 -4.85 -23.20
C ILE A 712 2.74 -4.06 -23.47
N GLY A 713 2.62 -2.77 -23.75
CA GLY A 713 3.71 -1.86 -24.07
C GLY A 713 4.05 -1.83 -25.57
N LEU A 714 4.19 -0.62 -26.12
CA LEU A 714 4.42 -0.38 -27.55
C LEU A 714 5.70 -1.02 -28.08
N GLY A 715 6.75 -1.06 -27.26
CA GLY A 715 8.00 -1.72 -27.64
C GLY A 715 7.85 -3.22 -27.92
N ALA A 716 6.85 -3.88 -27.31
CA ALA A 716 6.52 -5.27 -27.62
C ALA A 716 5.55 -5.38 -28.81
N ILE A 717 4.57 -4.46 -28.90
CA ILE A 717 3.60 -4.39 -30.01
C ILE A 717 4.28 -4.09 -31.36
N ASN A 718 5.30 -3.24 -31.39
CA ASN A 718 5.96 -2.82 -32.63
C ASN A 718 6.97 -3.85 -33.18
N LYS A 719 7.15 -4.99 -32.51
CA LYS A 719 8.05 -6.06 -32.99
C LYS A 719 7.49 -6.86 -34.16
N SER A 720 6.17 -6.83 -34.36
CA SER A 720 5.46 -7.62 -35.36
C SER A 720 4.50 -6.72 -36.14
N ALA A 721 4.57 -6.79 -37.47
CA ALA A 721 3.69 -6.00 -38.34
C ALA A 721 2.20 -6.32 -38.09
N ARG A 722 1.89 -7.54 -37.66
CA ARG A 722 0.53 -7.95 -37.30
C ARG A 722 0.02 -7.22 -36.08
N THR A 723 0.80 -7.18 -34.99
CA THR A 723 0.40 -6.51 -33.74
C THR A 723 0.38 -5.00 -33.89
N GLN A 724 1.28 -4.44 -34.70
CA GLN A 724 1.23 -3.03 -35.10
C GLN A 724 -0.07 -2.69 -35.84
N ALA A 725 -0.47 -3.50 -36.84
CA ALA A 725 -1.72 -3.28 -37.56
C ALA A 725 -2.97 -3.37 -36.66
N ILE A 726 -2.93 -4.22 -35.62
CA ILE A 726 -3.98 -4.26 -34.59
C ILE A 726 -4.01 -2.94 -33.81
N ALA A 727 -2.84 -2.43 -33.38
CA ALA A 727 -2.77 -1.18 -32.64
C ALA A 727 -3.27 0.02 -33.44
N GLU A 728 -2.89 0.13 -34.71
CA GLU A 728 -3.40 1.18 -35.62
C GLU A 728 -4.92 1.10 -35.79
N ARG A 729 -5.46 -0.12 -35.93
CA ARG A 729 -6.92 -0.34 -36.02
C ARG A 729 -7.64 0.09 -34.74
N VAL A 730 -7.12 -0.28 -33.57
CA VAL A 730 -7.69 0.12 -32.27
C VAL A 730 -7.58 1.63 -32.06
N ALA A 731 -6.45 2.25 -32.41
CA ALA A 731 -6.28 3.70 -32.38
C ALA A 731 -7.33 4.41 -33.25
N GLY A 732 -7.63 3.88 -34.44
CA GLY A 732 -8.72 4.39 -35.28
C GLY A 732 -10.10 4.31 -34.63
N TRP A 733 -10.38 3.26 -33.86
CA TRP A 733 -11.62 3.16 -33.07
C TRP A 733 -11.67 4.19 -31.94
N LEU A 734 -10.58 4.36 -31.17
CA LEU A 734 -10.50 5.36 -30.10
C LEU A 734 -10.68 6.78 -30.66
N ALA A 735 -9.97 7.13 -31.73
CA ALA A 735 -10.10 8.45 -32.36
C ALA A 735 -11.54 8.73 -32.83
N ALA A 736 -12.22 7.71 -33.35
CA ALA A 736 -13.60 7.83 -33.79
C ALA A 736 -14.63 7.88 -32.64
N SER A 737 -14.28 7.43 -31.44
CA SER A 737 -15.16 7.47 -30.27
C SER A 737 -15.14 8.82 -29.55
N LEU A 738 -14.03 9.56 -29.65
CA LEU A 738 -13.82 10.83 -28.95
C LEU A 738 -14.95 11.85 -29.17
N PRO A 739 -15.38 12.19 -30.40
CA PRO A 739 -16.36 13.26 -30.60
C PRO A 739 -17.82 12.80 -30.51
N VAL A 740 -18.11 11.57 -30.07
CA VAL A 740 -19.47 11.03 -30.06
C VAL A 740 -20.17 11.40 -28.76
N HIS A 741 -21.30 12.11 -28.86
CA HIS A 741 -22.10 12.50 -27.71
C HIS A 741 -22.76 11.28 -27.04
N PRO A 742 -22.94 11.24 -25.70
CA PRO A 742 -23.63 10.13 -25.03
C PRO A 742 -25.04 9.85 -25.57
N ASP A 743 -25.82 10.90 -25.87
CA ASP A 743 -27.16 10.74 -26.46
C ASP A 743 -27.14 10.15 -27.88
N ASP A 744 -25.99 10.20 -28.57
CA ASP A 744 -25.77 9.57 -29.87
C ASP A 744 -25.15 8.17 -29.75
N GLY A 745 -25.13 7.59 -28.53
CA GLY A 745 -24.53 6.29 -28.23
C GLY A 745 -23.02 6.35 -27.96
N GLY A 746 -22.48 7.53 -27.64
CA GLY A 746 -21.08 7.73 -27.23
C GLY A 746 -20.80 7.31 -25.79
N ALA A 747 -19.52 7.17 -25.44
CA ALA A 747 -19.10 6.87 -24.07
C ALA A 747 -19.23 8.10 -23.14
N PRO A 748 -19.36 7.94 -21.81
CA PRO A 748 -19.34 9.04 -20.85
C PRO A 748 -18.05 9.87 -20.86
N ASN A 749 -18.11 11.12 -20.38
CA ASN A 749 -17.00 12.10 -20.42
C ASN A 749 -15.65 11.54 -19.94
N ARG A 750 -15.61 10.93 -18.76
CA ARG A 750 -14.37 10.36 -18.19
C ARG A 750 -13.79 9.25 -19.06
N GLN A 751 -14.64 8.41 -19.65
CA GLN A 751 -14.18 7.34 -20.55
C GLN A 751 -13.65 7.92 -21.87
N ARG A 752 -14.26 8.98 -22.41
CA ARG A 752 -13.72 9.66 -23.61
C ARG A 752 -12.37 10.31 -23.32
N ALA A 753 -12.21 10.97 -22.16
CA ALA A 753 -10.93 11.53 -21.75
C ALA A 753 -9.84 10.45 -21.65
N GLN A 754 -10.16 9.32 -21.00
CA GLN A 754 -9.27 8.17 -20.92
C GLN A 754 -8.93 7.59 -22.30
N ALA A 755 -9.92 7.48 -23.21
CA ALA A 755 -9.68 7.03 -24.58
C ALA A 755 -8.70 7.95 -25.32
N GLY A 756 -8.76 9.26 -25.06
CA GLY A 756 -7.83 10.24 -25.60
C GLY A 756 -6.40 10.03 -25.11
N ASP A 757 -6.22 9.75 -23.82
CA ASP A 757 -4.90 9.47 -23.24
C ASP A 757 -4.31 8.15 -23.77
N VAL A 758 -5.14 7.10 -23.87
CA VAL A 758 -4.74 5.81 -24.46
C VAL A 758 -4.38 5.99 -25.95
N LEU A 759 -5.16 6.77 -26.70
CA LEU A 759 -4.89 7.10 -28.10
C LEU A 759 -3.54 7.81 -28.26
N ALA A 760 -3.23 8.77 -27.39
CA ALA A 760 -1.95 9.48 -27.43
C ALA A 760 -0.75 8.53 -27.24
N VAL A 761 -0.91 7.46 -26.45
CA VAL A 761 0.11 6.42 -26.29
C VAL A 761 0.20 5.54 -27.53
N LEU A 762 -0.93 5.02 -28.04
CA LEU A 762 -0.92 4.12 -29.20
C LEU A 762 -0.45 4.78 -30.50
N GLY A 763 -0.59 6.09 -30.60
CA GLY A 763 -0.33 6.86 -31.81
C GLY A 763 -1.64 7.44 -32.34
N ASP A 764 -1.79 8.74 -32.23
CA ASP A 764 -2.99 9.45 -32.67
C ASP A 764 -2.93 9.75 -34.16
N LEU A 765 -3.56 8.88 -34.96
CA LEU A 765 -3.58 8.97 -36.43
C LEU A 765 -4.24 10.25 -36.98
N ARG A 766 -4.86 11.07 -36.13
CA ARG A 766 -5.36 12.40 -36.53
C ARG A 766 -4.20 13.36 -36.81
N PHE A 767 -3.02 13.11 -36.25
CA PHE A 767 -1.83 13.95 -36.35
C PHE A 767 -0.69 13.21 -37.04
N ASP A 768 0.05 13.90 -37.90
CA ASP A 768 1.14 13.31 -38.66
C ASP A 768 2.50 13.68 -38.02
N PRO A 769 3.23 12.71 -37.43
CA PRO A 769 4.53 12.97 -36.80
C PRO A 769 5.58 13.48 -37.79
N GLU A 770 5.47 13.18 -39.09
CA GLU A 770 6.37 13.67 -40.13
C GLU A 770 6.06 15.12 -40.55
N ARG A 771 4.90 15.64 -40.15
CA ARG A 771 4.46 17.02 -40.42
C ARG A 771 4.27 17.80 -39.12
N PHE A 772 5.23 17.64 -38.20
CA PHE A 772 5.27 18.34 -36.91
C PHE A 772 4.02 18.12 -36.05
N TYR A 773 3.40 16.94 -36.16
CA TYR A 773 2.13 16.61 -35.49
C TYR A 773 0.98 17.57 -35.85
N LEU A 774 1.03 18.22 -37.00
CA LEU A 774 -0.15 18.90 -37.55
C LEU A 774 -1.19 17.86 -37.98
N PRO A 775 -2.50 18.19 -37.99
CA PRO A 775 -3.53 17.27 -38.45
C PRO A 775 -3.24 16.73 -39.86
N ALA A 776 -3.43 15.43 -40.05
CA ALA A 776 -2.98 14.71 -41.25
C ALA A 776 -3.75 15.04 -42.55
N ASP A 777 -4.77 15.91 -42.47
CA ASP A 777 -5.55 16.36 -43.63
C ASP A 777 -4.82 17.45 -44.46
N GLU A 778 -5.28 17.67 -45.70
CA GLU A 778 -4.66 18.62 -46.64
C GLU A 778 -4.65 20.09 -46.16
N MET A 779 -5.58 20.42 -45.26
CA MET A 779 -5.68 21.75 -44.65
C MET A 779 -4.82 21.86 -43.39
N LEU A 780 -4.08 20.81 -43.01
CA LEU A 780 -3.30 20.75 -41.77
C LEU A 780 -4.14 21.14 -40.55
N GLY A 781 -5.45 20.82 -40.58
CA GLY A 781 -6.39 21.16 -39.51
C GLY A 781 -6.88 22.61 -39.50
N PHE A 782 -6.54 23.45 -40.46
CA PHE A 782 -7.13 24.79 -40.56
C PHE A 782 -8.54 24.74 -41.14
N VAL A 783 -9.48 25.40 -40.46
CA VAL A 783 -10.87 25.54 -40.88
C VAL A 783 -11.11 26.96 -41.38
N ARG A 784 -11.68 27.11 -42.58
CA ARG A 784 -11.97 28.40 -43.19
C ARG A 784 -13.25 29.01 -42.63
N ILE A 785 -13.15 30.22 -42.09
CA ILE A 785 -14.27 31.00 -41.57
C ILE A 785 -14.52 32.16 -42.52
N ALA A 786 -15.72 32.19 -43.11
CA ALA A 786 -16.11 33.25 -44.03
C ALA A 786 -16.24 34.60 -43.32
N ALA A 787 -15.95 35.67 -44.07
CA ALA A 787 -16.22 37.03 -43.60
C ALA A 787 -17.72 37.21 -43.30
N ASP A 788 -18.02 38.00 -42.27
CA ASP A 788 -19.38 38.29 -41.84
C ASP A 788 -19.50 39.76 -41.45
N SER A 789 -20.24 40.53 -42.26
CA SER A 789 -20.47 41.97 -42.04
C SER A 789 -21.44 42.26 -40.91
N GLU A 790 -22.27 41.27 -40.53
CA GLU A 790 -23.34 41.43 -39.55
C GLU A 790 -22.97 40.80 -38.19
N PHE A 791 -21.79 40.19 -38.08
CA PHE A 791 -21.33 39.58 -36.85
C PHE A 791 -21.34 40.59 -35.70
N ARG A 792 -21.60 40.11 -34.49
CA ARG A 792 -21.56 40.91 -33.26
C ARG A 792 -20.81 40.14 -32.20
N ILE A 793 -19.68 40.71 -31.78
CA ILE A 793 -18.93 40.20 -30.63
C ILE A 793 -19.64 40.60 -29.33
N GLY A 794 -19.54 39.79 -28.28
CA GLY A 794 -20.14 40.05 -26.98
C GLY A 794 -21.63 39.70 -26.87
N THR A 795 -22.25 40.14 -25.78
CA THR A 795 -23.64 39.88 -25.46
C THR A 795 -24.47 41.15 -25.64
N ARG A 796 -25.64 41.06 -26.28
CA ARG A 796 -26.54 42.22 -26.37
C ARG A 796 -27.05 42.62 -25.00
N LYS A 797 -27.24 43.90 -24.78
CA LYS A 797 -27.79 44.41 -23.51
C LYS A 797 -29.17 43.81 -23.22
N ALA A 798 -29.98 43.60 -24.25
CA ALA A 798 -31.30 42.97 -24.15
C ALA A 798 -31.26 41.49 -23.73
N ASP A 799 -30.13 40.79 -23.98
CA ASP A 799 -29.95 39.37 -23.68
C ASP A 799 -29.30 39.11 -22.32
N ALA A 800 -28.75 40.14 -21.66
CA ALA A 800 -27.98 39.98 -20.42
C ALA A 800 -28.75 39.22 -19.32
N GLN A 801 -30.04 39.55 -19.13
CA GLN A 801 -30.88 38.84 -18.14
C GLN A 801 -31.19 37.40 -18.54
N ARG A 802 -31.30 37.11 -19.85
CA ARG A 802 -31.50 35.75 -20.35
C ARG A 802 -30.23 34.92 -20.11
N LEU A 803 -29.08 35.49 -20.47
CA LEU A 803 -27.78 34.84 -20.27
C LEU A 803 -27.52 34.58 -18.79
N ALA A 804 -27.78 35.56 -17.91
CA ALA A 804 -27.57 35.40 -16.48
C ALA A 804 -28.36 34.24 -15.87
N LYS A 805 -29.57 33.97 -16.38
CA LYS A 805 -30.38 32.80 -15.97
C LYS A 805 -29.79 31.47 -16.48
N ILE A 806 -29.23 31.45 -17.68
CA ILE A 806 -28.63 30.25 -18.29
C ILE A 806 -27.35 29.86 -17.54
N VAL A 807 -26.49 30.84 -17.27
CA VAL A 807 -25.16 30.60 -16.68
C VAL A 807 -25.13 30.65 -15.16
N GLY A 808 -26.19 31.18 -14.54
CA GLY A 808 -26.32 31.27 -13.08
C GLY A 808 -25.48 32.38 -12.44
N ASN A 809 -25.01 33.37 -13.22
CA ASN A 809 -24.22 34.50 -12.75
C ASN A 809 -24.54 35.77 -13.57
N GLU A 810 -24.26 36.96 -13.04
CA GLU A 810 -24.39 38.21 -13.80
C GLU A 810 -23.42 38.25 -14.99
N VAL A 811 -23.80 38.98 -16.04
CA VAL A 811 -22.97 39.17 -17.23
C VAL A 811 -22.12 40.41 -17.03
N ASP A 812 -20.81 40.29 -17.21
CA ASP A 812 -19.90 41.41 -17.01
C ASP A 812 -20.14 42.53 -18.03
N ASN A 813 -20.03 43.78 -17.58
CA ASN A 813 -20.36 44.95 -18.40
C ASN A 813 -19.43 45.10 -19.62
N ASP A 814 -18.20 44.61 -19.53
CA ASP A 814 -17.20 44.64 -20.60
C ASP A 814 -17.42 43.56 -21.68
N GLU A 815 -18.44 42.74 -21.51
CA GLU A 815 -18.93 41.79 -22.50
C GLU A 815 -20.16 42.31 -23.25
N ILE A 816 -20.77 43.41 -22.79
CA ILE A 816 -21.99 43.94 -23.40
C ILE A 816 -21.65 44.73 -24.66
N ASN A 817 -22.26 44.34 -25.78
CA ASN A 817 -22.12 45.03 -27.06
C ASN A 817 -23.41 44.94 -27.88
N ASP A 818 -23.92 46.08 -28.34
CA ASP A 818 -25.10 46.16 -29.21
C ASP A 818 -24.73 46.51 -30.67
N GLU A 819 -23.48 46.88 -30.93
CA GLU A 819 -23.00 47.33 -32.25
C GLU A 819 -22.47 46.15 -33.09
N PRO A 820 -22.79 46.07 -34.39
CA PRO A 820 -22.14 45.13 -35.31
C PRO A 820 -20.61 45.30 -35.31
N THR A 821 -19.90 44.19 -35.38
CA THR A 821 -18.46 44.09 -35.46
C THR A 821 -18.08 43.16 -36.62
N PRO A 822 -18.02 43.69 -37.85
CA PRO A 822 -17.67 42.92 -39.03
C PRO A 822 -16.39 42.11 -38.84
N THR A 823 -16.40 40.85 -39.29
CA THR A 823 -15.25 39.96 -39.23
C THR A 823 -14.70 39.69 -40.63
N PRO A 824 -13.37 39.77 -40.84
CA PRO A 824 -12.77 39.39 -42.11
C PRO A 824 -12.83 37.87 -42.32
N GLU A 825 -12.42 37.43 -43.49
CA GLU A 825 -12.16 36.01 -43.72
C GLU A 825 -10.82 35.62 -43.05
N PHE A 826 -10.82 34.48 -42.36
CA PHE A 826 -9.64 33.89 -41.76
C PHE A 826 -9.73 32.36 -41.77
N LEU A 827 -8.61 31.67 -41.52
CA LEU A 827 -8.64 30.26 -41.17
C LEU A 827 -8.20 30.11 -39.72
N ILE A 828 -8.79 29.17 -38.98
CA ILE A 828 -8.46 28.91 -37.58
C ILE A 828 -8.20 27.43 -37.36
N ALA A 829 -7.24 27.11 -36.50
CA ALA A 829 -6.92 25.73 -36.16
C ALA A 829 -8.14 25.02 -35.54
N ARG A 830 -8.40 23.79 -36.01
CA ARG A 830 -9.48 22.91 -35.55
C ARG A 830 -9.42 22.62 -34.05
N TYR A 831 -8.20 22.51 -33.53
CA TYR A 831 -7.88 22.18 -32.15
C TYR A 831 -6.96 23.26 -31.55
N PRO A 832 -6.93 23.41 -30.21
CA PRO A 832 -5.80 24.03 -29.52
C PRO A 832 -4.49 23.33 -29.90
N VAL A 833 -3.38 24.07 -29.82
CA VAL A 833 -2.05 23.50 -30.06
C VAL A 833 -1.78 22.39 -29.05
N THR A 834 -1.37 21.22 -29.51
CA THR A 834 -1.12 20.07 -28.65
C THR A 834 0.29 20.08 -28.06
N VAL A 835 0.51 19.29 -27.01
CA VAL A 835 1.85 19.09 -26.44
C VAL A 835 2.83 18.56 -27.48
N ALA A 836 2.41 17.64 -28.36
CA ALA A 836 3.28 17.11 -29.41
C ALA A 836 3.71 18.18 -30.44
N GLN A 837 2.76 19.04 -30.83
CA GLN A 837 3.05 20.16 -31.74
C GLN A 837 4.00 21.17 -31.09
N PHE A 838 3.74 21.55 -29.84
CA PHE A 838 4.63 22.47 -29.12
C PHE A 838 6.01 21.87 -28.85
N ARG A 839 6.09 20.55 -28.60
CA ARG A 839 7.37 19.84 -28.48
C ARG A 839 8.15 19.87 -29.80
N ALA A 840 7.50 19.67 -30.94
CA ALA A 840 8.16 19.76 -32.24
C ALA A 840 8.77 21.15 -32.48
N PHE A 841 8.09 22.22 -32.07
CA PHE A 841 8.63 23.59 -32.05
C PHE A 841 9.88 23.71 -31.18
N VAL A 842 9.80 23.28 -29.92
CA VAL A 842 10.92 23.37 -28.96
C VAL A 842 12.13 22.58 -29.46
N GLU A 843 11.91 21.38 -30.00
CA GLU A 843 12.98 20.53 -30.53
C GLU A 843 13.61 21.12 -31.79
N ALA A 844 12.81 21.64 -32.73
CA ALA A 844 13.30 22.22 -33.98
C ALA A 844 14.10 23.51 -33.76
N THR A 845 13.72 24.32 -32.77
CA THR A 845 14.29 25.65 -32.55
C THR A 845 15.25 25.72 -31.36
N GLN A 846 15.28 24.68 -30.50
CA GLN A 846 15.96 24.67 -29.20
C GLN A 846 15.47 25.81 -28.29
N TYR A 847 14.19 26.17 -28.39
CA TYR A 847 13.61 27.28 -27.64
C TYR A 847 13.60 27.01 -26.13
N GLU A 848 14.11 27.97 -25.34
CA GLU A 848 14.09 27.90 -23.88
C GLU A 848 12.71 28.25 -23.33
N ILE A 849 11.94 27.22 -22.94
CA ILE A 849 10.63 27.40 -22.31
C ILE A 849 10.77 27.79 -20.84
N GLY A 850 9.88 28.65 -20.36
CA GLY A 850 9.90 29.14 -18.97
C GLY A 850 9.34 28.16 -17.93
N ASP A 851 8.59 27.15 -18.37
CA ASP A 851 8.05 26.10 -17.50
C ASP A 851 8.11 24.73 -18.19
N ALA A 852 8.79 23.78 -17.58
CA ALA A 852 8.94 22.43 -18.12
C ALA A 852 7.63 21.63 -18.10
N ASP A 853 6.64 22.04 -17.31
CA ASP A 853 5.33 21.39 -17.25
C ASP A 853 4.57 21.46 -18.59
N ALA A 854 4.92 22.42 -19.47
CA ALA A 854 4.34 22.54 -20.81
C ALA A 854 4.55 21.29 -21.69
N LEU A 855 5.56 20.46 -21.39
CA LEU A 855 5.88 19.26 -22.17
C LEU A 855 5.54 17.95 -21.47
N ARG A 856 4.95 17.99 -20.26
CA ARG A 856 4.72 16.80 -19.41
C ARG A 856 3.44 16.04 -19.74
N ASP A 857 2.43 16.73 -20.26
CA ASP A 857 1.14 16.12 -20.57
C ASP A 857 1.20 15.16 -21.77
N ALA A 858 0.16 14.33 -21.92
CA ALA A 858 0.03 13.41 -23.04
C ALA A 858 0.06 14.15 -24.39
N ALA A 859 0.66 13.53 -25.40
CA ALA A 859 0.95 14.12 -26.71
C ALA A 859 -0.25 14.83 -27.38
N SER A 860 -1.46 14.27 -27.26
CA SER A 860 -2.69 14.79 -27.86
C SER A 860 -3.47 15.77 -26.98
N ARG A 861 -3.02 16.07 -25.76
CA ARG A 861 -3.65 17.09 -24.90
C ARG A 861 -3.23 18.49 -25.36
N PRO A 862 -4.05 19.53 -25.09
CA PRO A 862 -3.65 20.90 -25.36
C PRO A 862 -2.40 21.24 -24.54
N VAL A 863 -1.47 21.99 -25.13
CA VAL A 863 -0.35 22.54 -24.38
C VAL A 863 -0.89 23.56 -23.36
N ARG A 864 -0.39 23.48 -22.13
CA ARG A 864 -0.68 24.40 -21.02
C ARG A 864 0.63 24.84 -20.35
N TRP A 865 0.57 25.75 -19.38
CA TRP A 865 1.77 26.37 -18.79
C TRP A 865 2.60 27.19 -19.79
N VAL A 866 1.94 27.75 -20.81
CA VAL A 866 2.57 28.56 -21.84
C VAL A 866 2.17 30.02 -21.72
N SER A 867 3.17 30.88 -21.84
CA SER A 867 3.02 32.32 -21.90
C SER A 867 2.58 32.79 -23.28
N TRP A 868 2.07 34.01 -23.35
CA TRP A 868 1.72 34.66 -24.61
C TRP A 868 2.94 34.77 -25.55
N HIS A 869 4.12 35.04 -24.99
CA HIS A 869 5.36 35.17 -25.76
C HIS A 869 5.80 33.85 -26.40
N GLU A 870 5.71 32.74 -25.66
CA GLU A 870 5.95 31.39 -26.20
C GLU A 870 4.95 31.04 -27.31
N ALA A 871 3.69 31.43 -27.14
CA ALA A 871 2.64 31.21 -28.12
C ALA A 871 2.87 32.01 -29.43
N ILE A 872 3.38 33.25 -29.32
CA ILE A 872 3.81 34.04 -30.49
C ILE A 872 5.03 33.42 -31.17
N ALA A 873 6.05 33.00 -30.40
CA ALA A 873 7.23 32.35 -30.96
C ALA A 873 6.87 31.07 -31.73
N TYR A 874 5.91 30.29 -31.22
CA TYR A 874 5.35 29.15 -31.95
C TYR A 874 4.68 29.58 -33.27
N CYS A 875 3.92 30.67 -33.28
CA CYS A 875 3.28 31.19 -34.49
C CYS A 875 4.31 31.58 -35.55
N ASP A 876 5.38 32.27 -35.14
CA ASP A 876 6.47 32.70 -36.02
C ASP A 876 7.18 31.47 -36.63
N TRP A 877 7.51 30.48 -35.80
CA TRP A 877 8.10 29.23 -36.27
C TRP A 877 7.18 28.48 -37.25
N LEU A 878 5.89 28.31 -36.92
CA LEU A 878 4.95 27.63 -37.82
C LEU A 878 4.78 28.40 -39.14
N ASN A 879 4.84 29.73 -39.11
CA ASN A 879 4.83 30.55 -40.32
C ASN A 879 6.06 30.26 -41.21
N ASP A 880 7.24 30.13 -40.60
CA ASP A 880 8.47 29.79 -41.31
C ASP A 880 8.45 28.37 -41.89
N GLU A 881 7.92 27.39 -41.15
CA GLU A 881 7.73 26.02 -41.64
C GLU A 881 6.74 25.97 -42.81
N LEU A 882 5.59 26.65 -42.71
CA LEU A 882 4.64 26.74 -43.82
C LEU A 882 5.24 27.45 -45.03
N THR A 883 6.16 28.39 -44.82
CA THR A 883 6.84 29.11 -45.90
C THR A 883 7.87 28.22 -46.60
N SER A 884 8.72 27.54 -45.83
CA SER A 884 9.99 27.00 -46.34
C SER A 884 10.11 25.48 -46.31
N SER A 885 9.32 24.79 -45.47
CA SER A 885 9.46 23.35 -45.26
C SER A 885 9.01 22.55 -46.49
N PRO A 886 9.86 21.64 -47.01
CA PRO A 886 9.46 20.69 -48.04
C PRO A 886 8.33 19.75 -47.57
N LEU A 887 8.22 19.50 -46.27
CA LEU A 887 7.24 18.58 -45.69
C LEU A 887 5.80 19.10 -45.80
N LEU A 888 5.63 20.43 -45.82
CA LEU A 888 4.33 21.10 -45.85
C LEU A 888 4.00 21.70 -47.21
N GLN A 889 4.92 21.59 -48.18
CA GLN A 889 4.89 22.38 -49.42
C GLN A 889 3.64 22.18 -50.29
N ASP A 890 3.04 21.00 -50.21
CA ASP A 890 1.89 20.61 -51.00
C ASP A 890 0.56 20.94 -50.32
N SER A 891 0.59 21.39 -49.07
CA SER A 891 -0.60 21.76 -48.30
C SER A 891 -1.17 23.13 -48.72
N GLU A 892 -2.48 23.30 -48.57
CA GLU A 892 -3.15 24.55 -48.91
C GLU A 892 -2.71 25.73 -48.00
N PRO A 893 -2.58 25.56 -46.66
CA PRO A 893 -1.95 26.56 -45.80
C PRO A 893 -0.59 27.07 -46.29
N SER A 894 0.31 26.15 -46.71
CA SER A 894 1.63 26.53 -47.22
C SER A 894 1.54 27.36 -48.50
N ARG A 895 0.62 27.02 -49.41
CA ARG A 895 0.37 27.82 -50.62
C ARG A 895 -0.13 29.22 -50.29
N LEU A 896 -1.09 29.34 -49.35
CA LEU A 896 -1.64 30.63 -48.93
C LEU A 896 -0.58 31.56 -48.33
N VAL A 897 0.32 31.02 -47.50
CA VAL A 897 1.43 31.77 -46.89
C VAL A 897 2.45 32.19 -47.96
N ARG A 898 2.89 31.27 -48.84
CA ARG A 898 3.90 31.55 -49.89
C ARG A 898 3.45 32.55 -50.95
N GLN A 899 2.16 32.57 -51.29
CA GLN A 899 1.59 33.53 -52.25
C GLN A 899 1.49 34.97 -51.70
N ARG A 900 2.06 35.20 -50.50
CA ARG A 900 2.29 36.49 -49.83
C ARG A 900 1.03 37.31 -49.53
N ARG A 901 0.03 36.65 -48.95
CA ARG A 901 -1.10 37.37 -48.35
C ARG A 901 -1.58 36.80 -47.01
N TRP A 902 -1.09 35.64 -46.57
CA TRP A 902 -1.52 35.02 -45.32
C TRP A 902 -0.35 34.81 -44.38
N GLN A 903 -0.59 34.95 -43.08
CA GLN A 903 0.41 34.73 -42.03
C GLN A 903 -0.21 33.99 -40.85
N VAL A 904 0.59 33.16 -40.17
CA VAL A 904 0.19 32.54 -38.90
C VAL A 904 0.20 33.60 -37.80
N ALA A 905 -0.79 33.56 -36.92
CA ALA A 905 -0.86 34.41 -35.73
C ALA A 905 -1.70 33.74 -34.63
N LEU A 906 -1.66 34.29 -33.42
CA LEU A 906 -2.73 34.08 -32.45
C LEU A 906 -4.02 34.72 -32.95
N PRO A 907 -5.22 34.18 -32.65
CA PRO A 907 -6.48 34.81 -33.00
C PRO A 907 -6.61 36.18 -32.33
N SER A 908 -7.28 37.13 -32.96
CA SER A 908 -7.88 38.24 -32.20
C SER A 908 -9.08 37.72 -31.42
N GLU A 909 -9.51 38.41 -30.37
CA GLU A 909 -10.71 38.02 -29.64
C GLU A 909 -11.98 38.00 -30.51
N LEU A 910 -11.99 38.80 -31.58
CA LEU A 910 -13.06 38.86 -32.56
C LEU A 910 -13.10 37.60 -33.46
N GLU A 911 -11.95 37.23 -34.03
CA GLU A 911 -11.81 35.99 -34.80
C GLU A 911 -12.17 34.78 -33.94
N TRP A 912 -11.67 34.78 -32.69
CA TRP A 912 -11.93 33.73 -31.73
C TRP A 912 -13.42 33.56 -31.43
N GLU A 913 -14.13 34.64 -31.08
CA GLU A 913 -15.55 34.52 -30.72
C GLU A 913 -16.43 34.16 -31.93
N LYS A 914 -16.11 34.70 -33.11
CA LYS A 914 -16.79 34.31 -34.36
C LYS A 914 -16.67 32.82 -34.62
N ALA A 915 -15.47 32.28 -34.43
CA ALA A 915 -15.21 30.85 -34.54
C ALA A 915 -15.93 30.05 -33.44
N ALA A 916 -15.92 30.54 -32.19
CA ALA A 916 -16.51 29.87 -31.04
C ALA A 916 -18.02 29.72 -31.15
N ARG A 917 -18.72 30.69 -31.75
CA ARG A 917 -20.17 30.59 -31.98
C ARG A 917 -20.57 29.56 -33.03
N GLY A 918 -19.62 29.02 -33.80
CA GLY A 918 -19.88 27.89 -34.69
C GLY A 918 -20.95 28.13 -35.75
N GLY A 919 -21.17 29.38 -36.20
CA GLY A 919 -22.21 29.71 -37.16
C GLY A 919 -23.60 30.01 -36.56
N LEU A 920 -23.76 29.88 -35.24
CA LEU A 920 -25.01 30.17 -34.55
C LEU A 920 -25.09 31.64 -34.11
N PRO A 921 -26.16 32.38 -34.48
CA PRO A 921 -26.33 33.76 -34.04
C PRO A 921 -26.64 33.82 -32.54
N ASP A 922 -26.02 34.75 -31.82
CA ASP A 922 -26.29 35.02 -30.40
C ASP A 922 -26.14 33.81 -29.44
N ALA A 923 -25.43 32.75 -29.86
CA ALA A 923 -25.25 31.53 -29.08
C ALA A 923 -24.39 31.75 -27.82
N VAL A 924 -24.82 31.18 -26.70
CA VAL A 924 -24.07 31.22 -25.43
C VAL A 924 -22.88 30.29 -25.46
N PHE A 925 -23.09 29.06 -25.93
CA PHE A 925 -22.09 28.01 -26.10
C PHE A 925 -21.91 27.70 -27.59
N SER A 926 -20.86 26.95 -27.94
CA SER A 926 -20.55 26.57 -29.32
C SER A 926 -21.58 25.65 -29.97
N TRP A 927 -22.53 25.14 -29.18
CA TRP A 927 -23.63 24.27 -29.59
C TRP A 927 -25.02 24.88 -29.33
N GLY A 928 -25.09 26.17 -28.95
CA GLY A 928 -26.34 26.88 -28.74
C GLY A 928 -26.50 27.44 -27.33
N ASN A 929 -27.72 27.35 -26.77
CA ASN A 929 -28.10 28.06 -25.55
C ASN A 929 -28.36 27.14 -24.35
N GLU A 930 -28.33 25.82 -24.56
CA GLU A 930 -28.59 24.82 -23.52
C GLU A 930 -27.28 24.38 -22.88
N VAL A 931 -27.29 24.26 -21.54
CA VAL A 931 -26.12 23.80 -20.79
C VAL A 931 -25.99 22.29 -20.96
N ASP A 932 -24.82 21.85 -21.41
CA ASP A 932 -24.56 20.44 -21.68
C ASP A 932 -23.12 20.08 -21.28
N PRO A 933 -22.90 19.41 -20.12
CA PRO A 933 -21.58 18.98 -19.69
C PRO A 933 -20.91 17.94 -20.58
N ALA A 934 -21.64 17.34 -21.54
CA ALA A 934 -21.10 16.34 -22.45
C ALA A 934 -20.63 16.93 -23.79
N ARG A 935 -20.57 18.27 -23.92
CA ARG A 935 -20.11 18.99 -25.12
C ARG A 935 -18.81 19.80 -24.97
N ALA A 936 -18.30 19.94 -23.76
CA ALA A 936 -17.01 20.58 -23.49
C ALA A 936 -16.40 20.06 -22.18
N ASN A 937 -15.08 20.21 -22.03
CA ASN A 937 -14.39 19.95 -20.77
C ASN A 937 -14.36 21.21 -19.90
N TYR A 938 -15.21 21.30 -18.89
CA TYR A 938 -15.23 22.39 -17.91
C TYR A 938 -15.66 21.85 -16.55
N GLY A 939 -15.81 22.69 -15.53
CA GLY A 939 -16.03 22.25 -14.14
C GLY A 939 -17.18 21.24 -13.96
N ASP A 940 -18.26 21.36 -14.75
CA ASP A 940 -19.42 20.47 -14.67
C ASP A 940 -19.25 19.14 -15.45
N SER A 941 -18.19 19.00 -16.26
CA SER A 941 -17.89 17.78 -17.01
C SER A 941 -17.32 16.65 -16.15
N GLU A 942 -16.89 17.00 -14.93
CA GLU A 942 -16.32 16.12 -13.90
C GLU A 942 -15.13 15.25 -14.36
N ILE A 943 -14.37 15.71 -15.36
CA ILE A 943 -13.11 15.08 -15.77
C ILE A 943 -12.01 15.37 -14.75
N GLY A 944 -11.94 16.62 -14.26
CA GLY A 944 -10.99 17.04 -13.22
C GLY A 944 -9.57 17.34 -13.72
N ASP A 945 -9.36 17.36 -15.02
CA ASP A 945 -8.12 17.76 -15.71
C ASP A 945 -8.44 18.07 -17.19
N THR A 946 -7.46 18.55 -17.96
CA THR A 946 -7.50 18.62 -19.42
C THR A 946 -7.77 17.25 -20.07
N SER A 947 -8.32 17.26 -21.28
CA SER A 947 -8.54 16.06 -22.10
C SER A 947 -7.83 16.19 -23.45
N ALA A 948 -7.60 15.07 -24.13
CA ALA A 948 -7.11 15.10 -25.51
C ALA A 948 -7.99 16.02 -26.38
N VAL A 949 -7.38 16.74 -27.32
CA VAL A 949 -8.15 17.64 -28.20
C VAL A 949 -9.13 16.84 -29.05
N GLY A 950 -10.31 17.41 -29.31
CA GLY A 950 -11.40 16.76 -30.03
C GLY A 950 -12.11 15.66 -29.24
N CYS A 951 -12.01 15.66 -27.91
CA CYS A 951 -12.72 14.72 -27.01
C CYS A 951 -14.24 14.99 -26.92
N PHE A 952 -14.72 16.05 -27.54
CA PHE A 952 -16.11 16.47 -27.53
C PHE A 952 -16.59 16.76 -28.96
N PRO A 953 -17.91 16.71 -29.21
CA PRO A 953 -18.49 17.04 -30.51
C PRO A 953 -17.99 18.41 -31.03
N ALA A 954 -17.78 18.50 -32.35
CA ALA A 954 -17.42 19.75 -32.99
C ALA A 954 -18.61 20.72 -33.06
N SER A 955 -18.34 22.01 -33.23
CA SER A 955 -19.34 22.99 -33.68
C SER A 955 -19.71 22.77 -35.16
N ASP A 956 -20.69 23.50 -35.70
CA ASP A 956 -21.08 23.37 -37.11
C ASP A 956 -19.99 23.81 -38.08
N PHE A 957 -19.01 24.61 -37.62
CA PHE A 957 -17.79 24.91 -38.38
C PHE A 957 -16.77 23.77 -38.36
N GLY A 958 -17.00 22.70 -37.59
CA GLY A 958 -16.05 21.60 -37.42
C GLY A 958 -14.92 21.92 -36.43
N LEU A 959 -15.08 22.95 -35.58
CA LEU A 959 -14.10 23.33 -34.56
C LEU A 959 -14.37 22.59 -33.25
N HIS A 960 -13.31 22.18 -32.58
CA HIS A 960 -13.38 21.52 -31.28
C HIS A 960 -12.76 22.39 -30.19
N ASP A 961 -13.19 22.12 -28.95
CA ASP A 961 -12.64 22.69 -27.72
C ASP A 961 -12.59 24.22 -27.75
N MET A 962 -13.51 24.87 -28.46
CA MET A 962 -13.65 26.34 -28.43
C MET A 962 -14.11 26.83 -27.06
N ILE A 963 -14.65 25.95 -26.22
CA ILE A 963 -15.06 26.25 -24.86
C ILE A 963 -14.47 25.18 -23.96
N GLY A 964 -13.90 25.61 -22.83
CA GLY A 964 -13.27 24.72 -21.87
C GLY A 964 -11.95 24.13 -22.36
N ASN A 965 -11.54 23.03 -21.71
CA ASN A 965 -10.23 22.38 -21.82
C ASN A 965 -9.10 23.33 -21.38
N VAL A 966 -8.82 24.38 -22.15
CA VAL A 966 -7.89 25.47 -21.78
C VAL A 966 -8.43 26.82 -22.23
N TYR A 967 -8.16 27.86 -21.44
CA TYR A 967 -8.18 29.22 -21.93
C TYR A 967 -7.21 29.38 -23.08
N GLU A 968 -7.55 30.27 -24.01
CA GLU A 968 -6.71 30.52 -25.17
C GLU A 968 -6.24 31.95 -25.23
N TRP A 969 -4.92 32.10 -25.40
CA TRP A 969 -4.29 33.38 -25.69
C TRP A 969 -4.80 33.97 -27.00
N THR A 970 -5.14 35.26 -26.95
CA THR A 970 -5.39 36.08 -28.14
C THR A 970 -4.30 37.14 -28.29
N ARG A 971 -4.17 37.72 -29.48
CA ARG A 971 -3.31 38.89 -29.69
C ARG A 971 -3.91 40.21 -29.17
N SER A 972 -5.21 40.21 -28.84
CA SER A 972 -5.94 41.40 -28.39
C SER A 972 -5.47 41.85 -27.00
N LEU A 973 -5.35 43.17 -26.83
CA LEU A 973 -5.03 43.80 -25.55
C LEU A 973 -6.27 43.91 -24.66
N TRP A 974 -6.06 43.72 -23.36
CA TRP A 974 -7.05 43.91 -22.32
C TRP A 974 -6.91 45.28 -21.65
N GLY A 975 -5.69 45.61 -21.17
CA GLY A 975 -5.40 46.84 -20.44
C GLY A 975 -4.46 46.62 -19.26
N THR A 976 -4.33 47.61 -18.39
CA THR A 976 -3.44 47.58 -17.22
C THR A 976 -4.11 47.06 -15.94
N ASP A 977 -5.46 47.05 -15.89
CA ASP A 977 -6.25 46.58 -14.76
C ASP A 977 -7.04 45.32 -15.13
N TRP A 978 -6.84 44.23 -14.38
CA TRP A 978 -7.51 42.95 -14.62
C TRP A 978 -9.03 43.01 -14.36
N GLN A 979 -9.51 43.93 -13.54
CA GLN A 979 -10.95 44.10 -13.25
C GLN A 979 -11.66 44.98 -14.26
N LYS A 980 -10.91 45.84 -14.96
CA LYS A 980 -11.49 46.85 -15.84
C LYS A 980 -10.64 46.99 -17.10
N PRO A 981 -11.12 46.49 -18.26
CA PRO A 981 -10.35 46.58 -19.48
C PRO A 981 -10.25 48.03 -19.96
N ASP A 982 -9.04 48.41 -20.40
CA ASP A 982 -8.81 49.66 -21.13
C ASP A 982 -9.42 49.55 -22.54
N PHE A 983 -9.49 48.33 -23.08
CA PHE A 983 -10.05 47.99 -24.39
C PHE A 983 -11.44 47.34 -24.29
N GLY A 984 -12.40 48.09 -23.72
CA GLY A 984 -13.81 47.68 -23.61
C GLY A 984 -14.58 47.64 -24.94
N TYR A 985 -15.86 47.27 -24.88
CA TYR A 985 -16.79 47.31 -26.02
C TYR A 985 -17.50 48.68 -26.15
N PRO A 986 -17.97 49.06 -27.37
CA PRO A 986 -18.00 48.28 -28.63
C PRO A 986 -16.62 48.05 -29.25
N TYR A 987 -16.44 46.89 -29.90
CA TYR A 987 -15.18 46.52 -30.57
C TYR A 987 -14.95 47.39 -31.81
N ARG A 988 -13.81 48.08 -31.86
CA ARG A 988 -13.42 48.93 -33.00
C ARG A 988 -12.29 48.27 -33.80
N PHE A 989 -12.62 47.82 -35.01
CA PHE A 989 -11.68 47.13 -35.90
C PHE A 989 -10.56 48.05 -36.44
N ASP A 990 -10.80 49.36 -36.47
CA ASP A 990 -9.85 50.40 -36.90
C ASP A 990 -8.95 50.92 -35.76
N ASP A 991 -9.12 50.44 -34.53
CA ASP A 991 -8.24 50.76 -33.41
C ASP A 991 -6.92 49.98 -33.53
N GLY A 992 -5.99 50.52 -34.31
CA GLY A 992 -4.68 49.91 -34.57
C GLY A 992 -3.82 49.66 -33.33
N LYS A 993 -4.23 50.12 -32.14
CA LYS A 993 -3.54 49.84 -30.87
C LYS A 993 -4.00 48.53 -30.21
N ARG A 994 -5.22 48.07 -30.51
CA ARG A 994 -5.87 46.95 -29.81
C ARG A 994 -5.20 45.60 -30.01
N GLU A 995 -4.39 45.48 -31.06
CA GLU A 995 -3.68 44.26 -31.45
C GLU A 995 -2.16 44.50 -31.53
N ALA A 996 -1.64 45.52 -30.83
CA ALA A 996 -0.21 45.85 -30.83
C ALA A 996 0.61 44.72 -30.19
N LEU A 997 1.39 44.00 -31.00
CA LEU A 997 2.20 42.87 -30.54
C LEU A 997 3.38 43.33 -29.66
N ASP A 998 3.89 44.55 -29.87
CA ASP A 998 5.00 45.18 -29.15
C ASP A 998 4.57 45.96 -27.90
N ALA A 999 3.30 45.82 -27.47
CA ALA A 999 2.81 46.40 -26.24
C ALA A 999 3.67 45.97 -25.02
N ARG A 1000 3.81 46.89 -24.06
CA ARG A 1000 4.59 46.64 -22.83
C ARG A 1000 4.01 45.46 -22.04
N ASN A 1001 4.86 44.73 -21.31
CA ASN A 1001 4.47 43.56 -20.52
C ASN A 1001 3.54 43.84 -19.33
N ASP A 1002 3.36 45.10 -18.93
CA ASP A 1002 2.36 45.52 -17.94
C ASP A 1002 0.95 45.68 -18.54
N ILE A 1003 0.80 45.54 -19.87
CA ILE A 1003 -0.48 45.51 -20.55
C ILE A 1003 -0.91 44.06 -20.71
N LEU A 1004 -2.01 43.70 -20.04
CA LEU A 1004 -2.65 42.39 -20.08
C LEU A 1004 -3.16 42.06 -21.49
N ARG A 1005 -3.17 40.78 -21.83
CA ARG A 1005 -3.75 40.22 -23.07
C ARG A 1005 -5.10 39.59 -22.77
N VAL A 1006 -5.99 39.59 -23.75
CA VAL A 1006 -7.28 38.90 -23.63
C VAL A 1006 -7.06 37.39 -23.74
N VAL A 1007 -7.69 36.65 -22.84
CA VAL A 1007 -7.89 35.20 -22.93
C VAL A 1007 -9.37 34.88 -23.06
N ARG A 1008 -9.70 33.79 -23.77
CA ARG A 1008 -11.08 33.38 -24.10
C ARG A 1008 -11.33 31.89 -23.84
N GLY A 1009 -12.60 31.53 -23.66
CA GLY A 1009 -13.09 30.14 -23.70
C GLY A 1009 -13.23 29.40 -22.37
N GLY A 1010 -12.54 29.84 -21.31
CA GLY A 1010 -12.50 29.11 -20.05
C GLY A 1010 -11.68 27.81 -20.14
N SER A 1011 -11.42 27.19 -18.99
CA SER A 1011 -10.62 25.97 -18.87
C SER A 1011 -11.40 24.82 -18.22
N TRP A 1012 -10.76 23.66 -18.13
CA TRP A 1012 -11.34 22.43 -17.59
C TRP A 1012 -11.90 22.53 -16.16
N TYR A 1013 -11.42 23.47 -15.33
CA TYR A 1013 -11.93 23.67 -13.96
C TYR A 1013 -12.93 24.81 -13.85
N ASP A 1014 -13.12 25.61 -14.90
CA ASP A 1014 -13.94 26.80 -14.82
C ASP A 1014 -15.42 26.46 -14.83
N ALA A 1015 -16.20 27.24 -14.08
CA ALA A 1015 -17.65 27.11 -14.07
C ALA A 1015 -18.26 27.56 -15.40
N ARG A 1016 -19.50 27.12 -15.68
CA ARG A 1016 -20.25 27.43 -16.90
C ARG A 1016 -20.39 28.93 -17.23
N TYR A 1017 -20.32 29.82 -16.25
CA TYR A 1017 -20.40 31.27 -16.48
C TYR A 1017 -19.13 31.86 -17.09
N VAL A 1018 -18.02 31.12 -17.03
CA VAL A 1018 -16.75 31.44 -17.69
C VAL A 1018 -16.60 30.63 -18.98
N ALA A 1019 -16.99 29.34 -18.96
CA ALA A 1019 -16.91 28.45 -20.12
C ALA A 1019 -18.01 28.76 -21.15
N ARG A 1020 -17.89 29.86 -21.89
CA ARG A 1020 -18.85 30.33 -22.92
C ARG A 1020 -18.21 31.21 -23.98
N CYS A 1021 -18.88 31.36 -25.13
CA CYS A 1021 -18.34 32.06 -26.30
C CYS A 1021 -17.94 33.52 -26.02
N ALA A 1022 -18.81 34.28 -25.34
CA ALA A 1022 -18.58 35.71 -25.13
C ALA A 1022 -17.70 36.04 -23.91
N SER A 1023 -17.35 35.04 -23.08
CA SER A 1023 -16.57 35.29 -21.87
C SER A 1023 -15.15 35.68 -22.22
N ARG A 1024 -14.64 36.69 -21.52
CA ARG A 1024 -13.31 37.23 -21.72
C ARG A 1024 -12.67 37.59 -20.39
N SER A 1025 -11.35 37.51 -20.34
CA SER A 1025 -10.58 37.94 -19.17
C SER A 1025 -9.23 38.50 -19.59
N GLY A 1026 -8.59 39.26 -18.70
CA GLY A 1026 -7.25 39.79 -18.88
C GLY A 1026 -6.21 38.96 -18.14
N ASN A 1027 -5.12 38.60 -18.81
CA ASN A 1027 -4.01 37.91 -18.18
C ASN A 1027 -2.65 38.50 -18.58
N VAL A 1028 -1.66 38.40 -17.70
CA VAL A 1028 -0.33 38.97 -17.91
C VAL A 1028 0.39 38.18 -19.01
N PRO A 1029 1.04 38.83 -20.00
CA PRO A 1029 1.66 38.13 -21.13
C PRO A 1029 2.67 37.03 -20.74
N GLY A 1030 3.35 37.19 -19.60
CA GLY A 1030 4.30 36.20 -19.07
C GLY A 1030 3.66 35.13 -18.16
N GLY A 1031 2.35 35.18 -17.95
CA GLY A 1031 1.61 34.28 -17.06
C GLY A 1031 1.54 32.87 -17.62
N ARG A 1032 1.60 31.88 -16.72
CA ARG A 1032 1.49 30.46 -17.03
C ARG A 1032 0.56 29.82 -16.00
N SER A 1033 -0.33 28.94 -16.44
CA SER A 1033 -1.19 28.18 -15.52
C SER A 1033 -1.59 26.84 -16.13
N ASN A 1034 -2.10 25.94 -15.28
CA ASN A 1034 -2.61 24.63 -15.66
C ASN A 1034 -3.90 24.68 -16.52
N GLY A 1035 -4.47 25.86 -16.75
CA GLY A 1035 -5.68 26.05 -17.56
C GLY A 1035 -5.46 26.95 -18.76
N LEU A 1036 -4.21 27.29 -19.12
CA LEU A 1036 -3.91 28.32 -20.12
C LEU A 1036 -3.04 27.78 -21.26
N GLY A 1037 -3.59 27.80 -22.47
CA GLY A 1037 -2.98 27.36 -23.72
C GLY A 1037 -3.27 28.35 -24.85
N PHE A 1038 -3.26 27.86 -26.09
CA PHE A 1038 -3.55 28.69 -27.27
C PHE A 1038 -3.92 27.86 -28.51
N ARG A 1039 -4.51 28.52 -29.49
CA ARG A 1039 -4.65 28.04 -30.87
C ARG A 1039 -4.17 29.10 -31.85
N VAL A 1040 -4.03 28.72 -33.12
CA VAL A 1040 -3.50 29.60 -34.17
C VAL A 1040 -4.53 29.89 -35.26
N VAL A 1041 -4.36 31.03 -35.94
CA VAL A 1041 -5.09 31.41 -37.14
C VAL A 1041 -4.13 31.65 -38.30
N LEU A 1042 -4.61 31.47 -39.52
CA LEU A 1042 -4.06 32.13 -40.70
C LEU A 1042 -4.96 33.32 -41.01
N ARG A 1043 -4.37 34.51 -41.04
CA ARG A 1043 -5.07 35.74 -41.38
C ARG A 1043 -4.48 36.37 -42.62
N SER A 1044 -5.33 37.01 -43.42
CA SER A 1044 -4.85 37.77 -44.57
C SER A 1044 -4.27 39.12 -44.12
N SER A 1045 -3.15 39.55 -44.72
CA SER A 1045 -2.63 40.91 -44.52
C SER A 1045 -3.59 41.93 -45.13
N PRO A 1046 -3.91 43.06 -44.45
CA PRO A 1046 -4.75 44.11 -45.02
C PRO A 1046 -4.19 44.62 -46.35
N GLU A 1047 -5.05 44.93 -47.33
CA GLU A 1047 -4.65 45.60 -48.56
C GLU A 1047 -3.98 46.95 -48.22
N ALA A 1048 -2.78 47.19 -48.79
CA ALA A 1048 -1.98 48.40 -48.55
C ALA A 1048 -2.52 49.63 -49.31
#